data_AF-A0A354GPF6-F1
#
_entry.id   AF-A0A354GPF6-F1
#
_cell.length_a   1.000
_cell.length_b   1.000
_cell.length_c   1.000
_cell.angle_alpha   90.00
_cell.angle_beta   90.00
_cell.angle_gamma   90.00
#
_symmetry.space_group_name_H-M   'P 1'
#
loop_
_entity.id
_entity.type
_entity.pdbx_description
1 polymer ?
#
loop_
_entity_poly.entity_id
_entity_poly.type
_entity_poly.pdbx_seq_one_letter_code
_entity_poly.pdbx_strand_id
1 'polypeptide(L)'
;MRKKGTAVQDRLAKLEQTAPLSSLLGWLNFSDGRPDSRWQKQLNDAYALLAEHGESAPWQSLLDALTAGLYELHATAPAFRDVRQAERALALTTKVLPAYRAHHADLLAHLDDRDLFTPFFLVRVFETVLVLGVSTEDDERAVAGIVSRLNDFVGYRPIAVLETRPQGEPYDHERHRPVPLYIRGAGTAFGRYQELTSTALAILKETDPGLLAEAQFDPDILDEFALDLRAYDHGHPVNRRPNYIFGEWDPHHIDNQGRYRRYVVRKIALDALLDRVEQPGPLDRGERLWEAAAALAGTVLMASGVSGAGPSAHDSTTTLGVLLPRIAQYRDAFYEQLLAQRGGAHAERLRQEQASMRQPFGGARRHLNSYLARHRAAQLQQRYLALIYAQMGYPEASLEEARRIPAVSVRMLSEVVNRLTSGQLEAEHGELKRAAARLAEVEDHLRRGVSCGAFADPWNLLGFQALFPLSPAREDSVRDQRLDELVQVVEQIFNLYSRLSSEAAAAGDEALAGSLAEGMDRLAAWWDPFATVEVSEVRHVHGGEAAASARHVAAALSGWRQRGEAAADLAFWRDQIDSFSSSKSFYLVVDALLRKGDFRASLALLASWLGRAEQVPLEDGAYSFHGLALRWLLALTQPAETEGASLPPTPERAGLVVKFFDYLEANAEEYWEVPDLDLEELEGDEEEEQDDLYGAAYDEMTFQDSTDDAEGAISDGGEPTDEFDLEHEGERLDGRLRFLMTLARLWQVAARFLAATETQDSPLSEWLRTAREKRRLMLTLLDAVHDQSLPEPTGDYDSLVE
;
A
#
# COMPACT_ATOMS: atom_id res chain seq x y z
N MET A 1 48.96 -18.93 7.47
CA MET A 1 49.23 -17.80 6.54
C MET A 1 49.72 -18.24 5.16
N ARG A 2 50.71 -19.14 5.00
CA ARG A 2 51.19 -19.60 3.66
C ARG A 2 50.13 -20.24 2.74
N LYS A 3 49.17 -21.02 3.26
CA LYS A 3 48.08 -21.63 2.45
C LYS A 3 47.02 -20.65 1.92
N LYS A 4 46.82 -19.49 2.57
CA LYS A 4 45.91 -18.44 2.07
C LYS A 4 46.57 -17.64 0.93
N GLY A 5 47.88 -17.43 0.98
CA GLY A 5 48.63 -16.71 -0.06
C GLY A 5 48.71 -17.45 -1.40
N THR A 6 48.94 -18.77 -1.40
CA THR A 6 48.94 -19.58 -2.63
C THR A 6 47.57 -19.68 -3.28
N ALA A 7 46.50 -19.80 -2.48
CA ALA A 7 45.14 -19.80 -3.01
C ALA A 7 44.76 -18.47 -3.69
N VAL A 8 45.24 -17.33 -3.18
CA VAL A 8 44.99 -16.01 -3.79
C VAL A 8 45.78 -15.84 -5.10
N GLN A 9 47.02 -16.32 -5.16
CA GLN A 9 47.85 -16.25 -6.38
C GLN A 9 47.33 -17.17 -7.49
N ASP A 10 46.91 -18.39 -7.18
CA ASP A 10 46.29 -19.29 -8.16
C ASP A 10 44.95 -18.74 -8.69
N ARG A 11 44.20 -17.98 -7.87
CA ARG A 11 42.94 -17.31 -8.28
C ARG A 11 43.20 -16.19 -9.29
N LEU A 12 44.13 -15.29 -8.97
CA LEU A 12 44.49 -14.17 -9.86
C LEU A 12 45.04 -14.69 -11.20
N ALA A 13 45.84 -15.76 -11.17
CA ALA A 13 46.37 -16.38 -12.39
C ALA A 13 45.29 -17.00 -13.29
N LYS A 14 44.24 -17.61 -12.72
CA LYS A 14 43.09 -18.12 -13.49
C LYS A 14 42.20 -17.01 -14.02
N LEU A 15 42.01 -15.95 -13.24
CA LEU A 15 41.22 -14.79 -13.66
C LEU A 15 41.88 -14.09 -14.86
N GLU A 16 43.21 -13.93 -14.84
CA GLU A 16 43.99 -13.39 -15.96
C GLU A 16 43.88 -14.23 -17.25
N GLN A 17 43.65 -15.56 -17.13
CA GLN A 17 43.46 -16.46 -18.28
C GLN A 17 42.06 -16.38 -18.89
N THR A 18 41.02 -16.21 -18.08
CA THR A 18 39.62 -16.19 -18.53
C THR A 18 39.19 -14.80 -18.98
N ALA A 19 39.57 -13.77 -18.23
CA ALA A 19 39.26 -12.36 -18.52
C ALA A 19 40.50 -11.51 -18.17
N PRO A 20 41.37 -11.19 -19.16
CA PRO A 20 42.63 -10.51 -18.88
C PRO A 20 42.39 -9.19 -18.14
N LEU A 21 42.88 -9.05 -16.91
CA LEU A 21 42.66 -7.85 -16.09
C LEU A 21 43.21 -6.61 -16.80
N SER A 22 44.32 -6.78 -17.53
CA SER A 22 44.88 -5.75 -18.40
C SER A 22 43.90 -5.20 -19.45
N SER A 23 43.01 -6.03 -19.99
CA SER A 23 41.99 -5.58 -20.95
C SER A 23 40.87 -4.81 -20.24
N LEU A 24 40.38 -5.34 -19.11
CA LEU A 24 39.33 -4.69 -18.31
C LEU A 24 39.77 -3.33 -17.79
N LEU A 25 40.98 -3.26 -17.23
CA LEU A 25 41.59 -2.03 -16.70
C LEU A 25 42.00 -1.07 -17.81
N GLY A 26 42.42 -1.58 -18.97
CA GLY A 26 42.70 -0.76 -20.14
C GLY A 26 41.46 0.01 -20.59
N TRP A 27 40.31 -0.66 -20.68
CA TRP A 27 39.05 0.02 -21.00
C TRP A 27 38.67 1.05 -19.92
N LEU A 28 38.76 0.70 -18.64
CA LEU A 28 38.48 1.65 -17.55
C LEU A 28 39.36 2.90 -17.60
N ASN A 29 40.60 2.77 -18.07
CA ASN A 29 41.56 3.87 -18.11
C ASN A 29 41.46 4.77 -19.34
N PHE A 30 40.90 4.27 -20.46
CA PHE A 30 40.91 4.99 -21.75
C PHE A 30 39.52 5.23 -22.36
N SER A 31 38.47 4.59 -21.86
CA SER A 31 37.10 4.75 -22.34
C SER A 31 36.47 6.04 -21.82
N ASP A 32 35.55 6.61 -22.60
CA ASP A 32 34.67 7.71 -22.18
C ASP A 32 33.36 7.19 -21.52
N GLY A 33 33.26 5.89 -21.28
CA GLY A 33 32.11 5.24 -20.66
C GLY A 33 31.02 4.79 -21.63
N ARG A 34 31.27 4.85 -22.96
CA ARG A 34 30.36 4.29 -23.96
C ARG A 34 30.25 2.76 -23.83
N PRO A 35 29.05 2.18 -23.96
CA PRO A 35 28.87 0.73 -23.90
C PRO A 35 29.75 -0.03 -24.90
N ASP A 36 30.52 -1.02 -24.41
CA ASP A 36 31.33 -1.94 -25.21
C ASP A 36 30.97 -3.40 -24.85
N SER A 37 30.28 -4.07 -25.76
CA SER A 37 29.78 -5.44 -25.56
C SER A 37 30.89 -6.46 -25.27
N ARG A 38 32.10 -6.26 -25.79
CA ARG A 38 33.23 -7.15 -25.53
C ARG A 38 33.72 -6.99 -24.10
N TRP A 39 33.85 -5.74 -23.63
CA TRP A 39 34.27 -5.45 -22.26
C TRP A 39 33.22 -5.93 -21.25
N GLN A 40 31.93 -5.67 -21.52
CA GLN A 40 30.81 -6.12 -20.69
C GLN A 40 30.82 -7.65 -20.51
N LYS A 41 31.05 -8.40 -21.59
CA LYS A 41 31.19 -9.85 -21.54
C LYS A 41 32.39 -10.28 -20.70
N GLN A 42 33.55 -9.65 -20.88
CA GLN A 42 34.75 -9.97 -20.08
C GLN A 42 34.52 -9.74 -18.57
N LEU A 43 33.81 -8.67 -18.19
CA LEU A 43 33.47 -8.41 -16.79
C LEU A 43 32.55 -9.50 -16.24
N ASN A 44 31.56 -9.92 -17.02
CA ASN A 44 30.65 -11.02 -16.68
C ASN A 44 31.39 -12.35 -16.49
N ASP A 45 32.31 -12.68 -17.39
CA ASP A 45 33.11 -13.91 -17.31
C ASP A 45 34.07 -13.88 -16.09
N ALA A 46 34.64 -12.71 -15.76
CA ALA A 46 35.45 -12.53 -14.55
C ALA A 46 34.62 -12.72 -13.27
N TYR A 47 33.43 -12.14 -13.22
CA TYR A 47 32.49 -12.29 -12.11
C TYR A 47 32.07 -13.75 -11.94
N ALA A 48 31.70 -14.43 -13.03
CA ALA A 48 31.29 -15.82 -13.05
C ALA A 48 32.37 -16.72 -12.42
N LEU A 49 33.62 -16.53 -12.83
CA LEU A 49 34.75 -17.27 -12.28
C LEU A 49 34.85 -17.10 -10.77
N LEU A 50 34.75 -15.88 -10.24
CA LEU A 50 34.82 -15.64 -8.78
C LEU A 50 33.65 -16.29 -8.04
N ALA A 51 32.43 -16.20 -8.59
CA ALA A 51 31.25 -16.80 -8.00
C ALA A 51 31.31 -18.34 -7.97
N GLU A 52 31.79 -18.97 -9.04
CA GLU A 52 31.97 -20.44 -9.14
C GLU A 52 33.04 -20.96 -8.17
N HIS A 53 34.03 -20.14 -7.82
CA HIS A 53 35.01 -20.47 -6.78
C HIS A 53 34.46 -20.34 -5.35
N GLY A 54 33.18 -20.01 -5.19
CA GLY A 54 32.48 -19.96 -3.91
C GLY A 54 32.68 -18.67 -3.12
N GLU A 55 33.10 -17.58 -3.79
CA GLU A 55 33.18 -16.26 -3.14
C GLU A 55 31.78 -15.78 -2.76
N SER A 56 31.60 -15.38 -1.50
CA SER A 56 30.30 -14.93 -0.98
C SER A 56 29.91 -13.54 -1.48
N ALA A 57 30.89 -12.68 -1.76
CA ALA A 57 30.72 -11.36 -2.35
C ALA A 57 31.58 -11.19 -3.63
N PRO A 58 31.20 -11.83 -4.77
CA PRO A 58 32.01 -11.79 -5.99
C PRO A 58 32.26 -10.38 -6.52
N TRP A 59 31.32 -9.44 -6.31
CA TRP A 59 31.50 -8.04 -6.70
C TRP A 59 32.65 -7.35 -5.94
N GLN A 60 32.80 -7.62 -4.64
CA GLN A 60 33.92 -7.09 -3.84
C GLN A 60 35.24 -7.72 -4.27
N SER A 61 35.27 -9.05 -4.39
CA SER A 61 36.46 -9.78 -4.84
C SER A 61 36.91 -9.35 -6.24
N LEU A 62 35.97 -8.99 -7.12
CA LEU A 62 36.27 -8.44 -8.45
C LEU A 62 36.88 -7.04 -8.36
N LEU A 63 36.32 -6.15 -7.54
CA LEU A 63 36.87 -4.81 -7.33
C LEU A 63 38.27 -4.86 -6.69
N ASP A 64 38.49 -5.75 -5.73
CA ASP A 64 39.79 -5.98 -5.11
C ASP A 64 40.81 -6.51 -6.14
N ALA A 65 40.41 -7.46 -6.99
CA ALA A 65 41.25 -8.00 -8.04
C ALA A 65 41.61 -6.94 -9.10
N LEU A 66 40.64 -6.12 -9.52
CA LEU A 66 40.88 -5.00 -10.45
C LEU A 66 41.81 -3.95 -9.84
N THR A 67 41.61 -3.62 -8.57
CA THR A 67 42.47 -2.67 -7.85
C THR A 67 43.90 -3.19 -7.73
N ALA A 68 44.08 -4.44 -7.31
CA ALA A 68 45.40 -5.07 -7.24
C ALA A 68 46.08 -5.17 -8.62
N GLY A 69 45.32 -5.56 -9.65
CA GLY A 69 45.80 -5.63 -11.03
C GLY A 69 46.25 -4.26 -11.56
N LEU A 70 45.54 -3.18 -11.20
CA LEU A 70 45.92 -1.83 -11.60
C LEU A 70 47.27 -1.41 -11.00
N TYR A 71 47.51 -1.71 -9.72
CA TYR A 71 48.79 -1.46 -9.07
C TYR A 71 49.94 -2.22 -9.74
N GLU A 72 49.73 -3.49 -10.08
CA GLU A 72 50.75 -4.30 -10.76
C GLU A 72 51.03 -3.79 -12.18
N LEU A 73 49.99 -3.45 -12.95
CA LEU A 73 50.13 -2.92 -14.30
C LEU A 73 50.79 -1.54 -14.30
N HIS A 74 50.48 -0.67 -13.33
CA HIS A 74 51.16 0.61 -13.18
C HIS A 74 52.68 0.46 -12.96
N ALA A 75 53.08 -0.57 -12.22
CA ALA A 75 54.49 -0.86 -11.94
C ALA A 75 55.23 -1.53 -13.11
N THR A 76 54.53 -2.31 -13.94
CA THR A 76 55.15 -3.23 -14.91
C THR A 76 54.92 -2.88 -16.37
N ALA A 77 53.81 -2.21 -16.71
CA ALA A 77 53.36 -1.99 -18.08
C ALA A 77 53.43 -0.49 -18.47
N PRO A 78 54.22 -0.11 -19.51
CA PRO A 78 54.33 1.28 -19.94
C PRO A 78 53.01 1.94 -20.36
N ALA A 79 52.04 1.14 -20.84
CA ALA A 79 50.71 1.62 -21.21
C ALA A 79 49.92 2.16 -20.01
N PHE A 80 50.21 1.71 -18.79
CA PHE A 80 49.56 2.12 -17.55
C PHE A 80 50.40 3.15 -16.77
N ARG A 81 51.13 4.02 -17.48
CA ARG A 81 51.91 5.08 -16.83
C ARG A 81 51.03 6.14 -16.15
N ASP A 82 49.89 6.47 -16.77
CA ASP A 82 48.85 7.30 -16.16
C ASP A 82 47.63 6.41 -15.90
N VAL A 83 47.26 6.24 -14.63
CA VAL A 83 46.15 5.40 -14.17
C VAL A 83 45.07 6.18 -13.44
N ARG A 84 45.15 7.52 -13.46
CA ARG A 84 44.28 8.39 -12.65
C ARG A 84 42.80 8.13 -12.90
N GLN A 85 42.43 7.89 -14.16
CA GLN A 85 41.06 7.60 -14.54
C GLN A 85 40.59 6.24 -13.98
N ALA A 86 41.34 5.16 -14.20
CA ALA A 86 40.98 3.84 -13.69
C ALA A 86 40.96 3.79 -12.15
N GLU A 87 41.93 4.44 -11.49
CA GLU A 87 41.98 4.54 -10.03
C GLU A 87 40.77 5.30 -9.48
N ARG A 88 40.41 6.43 -10.10
CA ARG A 88 39.22 7.20 -9.76
C ARG A 88 37.94 6.40 -9.97
N ALA A 89 37.81 5.69 -11.10
CA ALA A 89 36.63 4.90 -11.42
C ALA A 89 36.42 3.77 -10.40
N LEU A 90 37.48 3.03 -10.04
CA LEU A 90 37.40 1.99 -9.00
C LEU A 90 37.04 2.57 -7.64
N ALA A 91 37.68 3.67 -7.23
CA ALA A 91 37.40 4.33 -5.95
C ALA A 91 35.95 4.82 -5.85
N LEU A 92 35.41 5.41 -6.93
CA LEU A 92 34.01 5.83 -6.97
C LEU A 92 33.04 4.64 -6.96
N THR A 93 33.30 3.58 -7.72
CA THR A 93 32.45 2.38 -7.72
C THR A 93 32.31 1.79 -6.30
N THR A 94 33.40 1.72 -5.52
CA THR A 94 33.35 1.27 -4.12
C THR A 94 32.47 2.13 -3.22
N LYS A 95 32.27 3.42 -3.54
CA LYS A 95 31.38 4.34 -2.82
C LYS A 95 29.94 4.30 -3.34
N VAL A 96 29.76 4.09 -4.64
CA VAL A 96 28.43 4.05 -5.29
C VAL A 96 27.62 2.85 -4.83
N LEU A 97 28.21 1.66 -4.70
CA LEU A 97 27.46 0.47 -4.28
C LEU A 97 26.76 0.62 -2.91
N PRO A 98 27.45 1.02 -1.82
CA PRO A 98 26.78 1.25 -0.54
C PRO A 98 25.82 2.46 -0.58
N ALA A 99 26.13 3.50 -1.36
CA ALA A 99 25.22 4.64 -1.53
C ALA A 99 23.92 4.26 -2.24
N TYR A 100 23.99 3.41 -3.26
CA TYR A 100 22.83 2.85 -3.94
C TYR A 100 21.99 2.00 -2.98
N ARG A 101 22.64 1.17 -2.13
CA ARG A 101 21.94 0.40 -1.09
C ARG A 101 21.25 1.29 -0.06
N ALA A 102 21.90 2.37 0.36
CA ALA A 102 21.34 3.33 1.31
C ALA A 102 20.14 4.09 0.71
N HIS A 103 20.23 4.50 -0.55
CA HIS A 103 19.12 5.14 -1.27
C HIS A 103 17.90 4.21 -1.40
N HIS A 104 18.14 2.91 -1.59
CA HIS A 104 17.11 1.88 -1.71
C HIS A 104 16.85 1.09 -0.43
N ALA A 105 17.15 1.67 0.74
CA ALA A 105 17.01 1.02 2.04
C ALA A 105 15.55 0.60 2.36
N ASP A 106 14.57 1.24 1.70
CA ASP A 106 13.15 0.91 1.82
C ASP A 106 12.67 -0.03 0.70
N LEU A 107 12.73 0.47 -0.54
CA LEU A 107 12.17 -0.19 -1.73
C LEU A 107 12.76 -1.58 -1.98
N LEU A 108 14.06 -1.75 -1.77
CA LEU A 108 14.80 -2.97 -2.07
C LEU A 108 15.35 -3.66 -0.81
N ALA A 109 14.82 -3.33 0.37
CA ALA A 109 15.32 -3.85 1.65
C ALA A 109 15.27 -5.39 1.76
N HIS A 110 14.34 -6.02 1.03
CA HIS A 110 14.13 -7.48 1.01
C HIS A 110 15.20 -8.26 0.25
N LEU A 111 16.12 -7.58 -0.45
CA LEU A 111 17.15 -8.21 -1.26
C LEU A 111 18.48 -8.28 -0.53
N ASP A 112 19.22 -9.35 -0.76
CA ASP A 112 20.63 -9.42 -0.37
C ASP A 112 21.50 -8.66 -1.38
N ASP A 113 22.67 -8.20 -0.95
CA ASP A 113 23.61 -7.50 -1.83
C ASP A 113 24.02 -8.33 -3.06
N ARG A 114 23.98 -9.66 -2.95
CA ARG A 114 24.26 -10.57 -4.07
C ARG A 114 23.19 -10.53 -5.16
N ASP A 115 21.95 -10.29 -4.79
CA ASP A 115 20.84 -10.16 -5.75
C ASP A 115 20.86 -8.81 -6.45
N LEU A 116 21.40 -7.78 -5.79
CA LEU A 116 21.56 -6.43 -6.33
C LEU A 116 22.80 -6.30 -7.22
N PHE A 117 23.98 -6.66 -6.70
CA PHE A 117 25.28 -6.37 -7.31
C PHE A 117 25.73 -7.48 -8.27
N THR A 118 24.87 -7.76 -9.24
CA THR A 118 25.09 -8.71 -10.34
C THR A 118 26.12 -8.20 -11.36
N PRO A 119 26.73 -9.06 -12.20
CA PRO A 119 27.78 -8.64 -13.13
C PRO A 119 27.39 -7.51 -14.07
N PHE A 120 26.19 -7.58 -14.67
CA PHE A 120 25.74 -6.51 -15.56
C PHE A 120 25.19 -5.29 -14.83
N PHE A 121 24.80 -5.40 -13.56
CA PHE A 121 24.60 -4.20 -12.73
C PHE A 121 25.93 -3.45 -12.56
N LEU A 122 27.03 -4.16 -12.24
CA LEU A 122 28.37 -3.56 -12.14
C LEU A 122 28.83 -2.92 -13.46
N VAL A 123 28.54 -3.55 -14.60
CA VAL A 123 28.76 -2.94 -15.93
C VAL A 123 28.12 -1.55 -15.98
N ARG A 124 26.83 -1.44 -15.65
CA ARG A 124 26.09 -0.16 -15.71
C ARG A 124 26.62 0.87 -14.73
N VAL A 125 27.08 0.42 -13.55
CA VAL A 125 27.76 1.29 -12.58
C VAL A 125 29.05 1.86 -13.18
N PHE A 126 29.93 1.02 -13.72
CA PHE A 126 31.19 1.47 -14.33
C PHE A 126 30.98 2.42 -15.51
N GLU A 127 30.05 2.10 -16.41
CA GLU A 127 29.69 2.98 -17.53
C GLU A 127 29.24 4.35 -17.02
N THR A 128 28.37 4.38 -16.01
CA THR A 128 27.86 5.63 -15.43
C THR A 128 28.95 6.41 -14.69
N VAL A 129 29.82 5.72 -13.95
CA VAL A 129 30.98 6.30 -13.25
C VAL A 129 31.94 6.95 -14.25
N LEU A 130 32.21 6.34 -15.40
CA LEU A 130 33.09 6.92 -16.41
C LEU A 130 32.46 8.14 -17.09
N VAL A 131 31.15 8.11 -17.35
CA VAL A 131 30.43 9.23 -18.00
C VAL A 131 30.33 10.45 -17.08
N LEU A 132 30.01 10.25 -15.79
CA LEU A 132 29.69 11.36 -14.86
C LEU A 132 30.71 11.56 -13.73
N GLY A 133 31.30 10.47 -13.24
CA GLY A 133 32.06 10.47 -11.99
C GLY A 133 33.51 10.94 -12.15
N VAL A 134 34.20 10.49 -13.20
CA VAL A 134 35.64 10.76 -13.37
C VAL A 134 35.95 12.25 -13.53
N SER A 135 35.06 13.02 -14.15
CA SER A 135 35.20 14.46 -14.36
C SER A 135 34.80 15.33 -13.17
N THR A 136 34.13 14.74 -12.17
CA THR A 136 33.63 15.46 -10.99
C THR A 136 34.62 15.35 -9.83
N GLU A 137 35.15 16.50 -9.38
CA GLU A 137 36.15 16.55 -8.29
C GLU A 137 35.56 16.17 -6.92
N ASP A 138 34.30 16.52 -6.66
CA ASP A 138 33.59 16.21 -5.42
C ASP A 138 32.97 14.80 -5.46
N ASP A 139 33.51 13.92 -4.62
CA ASP A 139 33.06 12.52 -4.50
C ASP A 139 31.59 12.40 -4.08
N GLU A 140 31.10 13.23 -3.16
CA GLU A 140 29.73 13.12 -2.65
C GLU A 140 28.75 13.51 -3.76
N ARG A 141 29.04 14.60 -4.46
CA ARG A 141 28.25 15.05 -5.60
C ARG A 141 28.31 14.06 -6.77
N ALA A 142 29.47 13.49 -7.05
CA ALA A 142 29.64 12.47 -8.07
C ALA A 142 28.78 11.23 -7.76
N VAL A 143 28.85 10.71 -6.53
CA VAL A 143 28.09 9.54 -6.10
C VAL A 143 26.58 9.80 -6.18
N ALA A 144 26.10 10.95 -5.69
CA ALA A 144 24.69 11.31 -5.79
C ALA A 144 24.19 11.39 -7.24
N GLY A 145 24.99 12.01 -8.13
CA GLY A 145 24.68 12.08 -9.56
C GLY A 145 24.67 10.72 -10.25
N ILE A 146 25.58 9.82 -9.88
CA ILE A 146 25.63 8.44 -10.40
C ILE A 146 24.40 7.65 -9.95
N VAL A 147 24.05 7.69 -8.66
CA VAL A 147 22.87 6.98 -8.13
C VAL A 147 21.59 7.49 -8.80
N SER A 148 21.42 8.80 -8.92
CA SER A 148 20.28 9.40 -9.62
C SER A 148 20.22 8.95 -11.09
N ARG A 149 21.35 8.90 -11.80
CA ARG A 149 21.41 8.46 -13.20
C ARG A 149 21.10 6.97 -13.37
N LEU A 150 21.48 6.13 -12.41
CA LEU A 150 21.19 4.70 -12.43
C LEU A 150 19.68 4.43 -12.23
N ASN A 151 19.02 5.23 -11.40
CA ASN A 151 17.59 5.12 -11.09
C ASN A 151 16.71 5.60 -12.25
N ASP A 152 16.64 4.79 -13.30
CA ASP A 152 16.02 5.14 -14.59
C ASP A 152 14.72 4.37 -14.90
N PHE A 153 14.18 3.61 -13.94
CA PHE A 153 12.98 2.80 -14.15
C PHE A 153 12.01 2.82 -12.96
N VAL A 154 10.72 3.04 -13.25
CA VAL A 154 9.60 2.92 -12.30
C VAL A 154 8.50 1.95 -12.78
N GLY A 155 8.46 1.68 -14.08
CA GLY A 155 7.41 0.89 -14.73
C GLY A 155 6.11 1.66 -14.96
N TYR A 156 5.00 0.95 -15.21
CA TYR A 156 3.69 1.58 -15.38
C TYR A 156 3.26 2.34 -14.12
N ARG A 157 3.28 3.67 -14.21
CA ARG A 157 3.01 4.60 -13.11
C ARG A 157 2.19 5.80 -13.63
N PRO A 158 0.86 5.78 -13.51
CA PRO A 158 0.02 6.94 -13.79
C PRO A 158 0.38 8.10 -12.85
N ILE A 159 0.51 9.31 -13.38
CA ILE A 159 0.88 10.51 -12.62
C ILE A 159 -0.21 11.55 -12.81
N ALA A 160 -0.82 12.00 -11.72
CA ALA A 160 -1.74 13.11 -11.74
C ALA A 160 -1.05 14.38 -12.26
N VAL A 161 -1.57 14.97 -13.34
CA VAL A 161 -1.09 16.25 -13.88
C VAL A 161 -2.07 17.34 -13.43
N LEU A 162 -1.65 18.12 -12.44
CA LEU A 162 -2.45 19.17 -11.80
C LEU A 162 -1.67 20.48 -11.80
N GLU A 163 -2.37 21.62 -11.89
CA GLU A 163 -1.72 22.95 -11.81
C GLU A 163 -0.99 23.18 -10.48
N THR A 164 -1.51 22.57 -9.40
CA THR A 164 -0.99 22.68 -8.03
C THR A 164 0.16 21.72 -7.74
N ARG A 165 0.42 20.72 -8.62
CA ARG A 165 1.49 19.74 -8.42
C ARG A 165 2.82 20.32 -8.91
N PRO A 166 3.84 20.46 -8.04
CA PRO A 166 5.10 21.11 -8.40
C PRO A 166 5.98 20.30 -9.38
N GLN A 167 5.80 18.98 -9.46
CA GLN A 167 6.58 18.09 -10.33
C GLN A 167 5.68 17.03 -11.00
N GLY A 168 5.64 17.01 -12.33
CA GLY A 168 4.95 15.97 -13.12
C GLY A 168 5.75 14.68 -13.29
N GLU A 169 6.66 14.36 -12.37
CA GLU A 169 7.53 13.19 -12.42
C GLU A 169 7.31 12.26 -11.20
N PRO A 170 7.62 10.95 -11.31
CA PRO A 170 7.66 10.05 -10.15
C PRO A 170 8.69 10.50 -9.13
N TYR A 171 8.46 10.20 -7.85
CA TYR A 171 9.42 10.49 -6.78
C TYR A 171 10.75 9.74 -6.98
N ASP A 172 11.84 10.35 -6.54
CA ASP A 172 13.20 9.84 -6.79
C ASP A 172 13.43 8.42 -6.25
N HIS A 173 12.90 8.11 -5.05
CA HIS A 173 13.05 6.80 -4.41
C HIS A 173 12.08 5.73 -4.95
N GLU A 174 11.13 6.08 -5.84
CA GLU A 174 10.33 5.08 -6.57
C GLU A 174 11.13 4.44 -7.72
N ARG A 175 12.09 5.19 -8.28
CA ARG A 175 12.88 4.76 -9.42
C ARG A 175 14.05 3.92 -8.96
N HIS A 176 14.32 2.82 -9.65
CA HIS A 176 15.51 2.02 -9.42
C HIS A 176 16.17 1.64 -10.75
N ARG A 177 17.38 1.10 -10.68
CA ARG A 177 18.01 0.47 -11.84
C ARG A 177 17.53 -0.97 -11.96
N PRO A 178 16.80 -1.36 -13.03
CA PRO A 178 16.47 -2.76 -13.24
C PRO A 178 17.75 -3.51 -13.61
N VAL A 179 17.89 -4.73 -13.09
CA VAL A 179 19.13 -5.52 -13.24
C VAL A 179 19.18 -6.15 -14.63
N PRO A 180 20.19 -5.85 -15.47
CA PRO A 180 20.26 -6.46 -16.78
C PRO A 180 20.53 -7.98 -16.68
N LEU A 181 19.69 -8.78 -17.33
CA LEU A 181 19.87 -10.23 -17.51
C LEU A 181 20.45 -10.55 -18.89
N TYR A 182 20.31 -9.65 -19.85
CA TYR A 182 20.93 -9.72 -21.16
C TYR A 182 21.27 -8.32 -21.65
N ILE A 183 22.43 -8.18 -22.29
CA ILE A 183 22.83 -6.98 -23.03
C ILE A 183 23.21 -7.38 -24.45
N ARG A 184 22.74 -6.63 -25.46
CA ARG A 184 23.05 -6.91 -26.87
C ARG A 184 24.57 -6.99 -27.08
N GLY A 185 25.01 -8.10 -27.69
CA GLY A 185 26.41 -8.37 -28.00
C GLY A 185 27.22 -8.95 -26.84
N ALA A 186 26.89 -8.63 -25.58
CA ALA A 186 27.54 -9.20 -24.41
C ALA A 186 26.99 -10.59 -24.06
N GLY A 187 25.70 -10.83 -24.33
CA GLY A 187 25.01 -12.08 -24.02
C GLY A 187 24.22 -12.00 -22.73
N THR A 188 23.99 -13.15 -22.08
CA THR A 188 23.24 -13.24 -20.81
C THR A 188 24.15 -13.12 -19.60
N ALA A 189 23.65 -12.46 -18.57
CA ALA A 189 24.34 -12.28 -17.30
C ALA A 189 24.53 -13.63 -16.59
N PHE A 190 25.69 -13.82 -15.98
CA PHE A 190 25.91 -14.94 -15.07
C PHE A 190 25.02 -14.79 -13.84
N GLY A 191 24.34 -15.87 -13.46
CA GLY A 191 23.51 -15.90 -12.26
C GLY A 191 22.37 -16.91 -12.36
N ARG A 192 21.47 -16.87 -11.37
CA ARG A 192 20.36 -17.82 -11.23
C ARG A 192 19.47 -17.89 -12.48
N TYR A 193 19.25 -16.77 -13.16
CA TYR A 193 18.34 -16.68 -14.31
C TYR A 193 19.01 -16.96 -15.67
N GLN A 194 20.33 -17.17 -15.72
CA GLN A 194 21.11 -17.21 -16.96
C GLN A 194 20.57 -18.21 -18.00
N GLU A 195 20.38 -19.47 -17.59
CA GLU A 195 19.94 -20.55 -18.51
C GLU A 195 18.52 -20.30 -19.02
N LEU A 196 17.62 -19.86 -18.13
CA LEU A 196 16.22 -19.59 -18.45
C LEU A 196 16.12 -18.41 -19.44
N THR A 197 16.78 -17.30 -19.14
CA THR A 197 16.79 -16.11 -20.01
C THR A 197 17.43 -16.42 -21.37
N SER A 198 18.56 -17.12 -21.39
CA SER A 198 19.24 -17.48 -22.64
C SER A 198 18.35 -18.35 -23.53
N THR A 199 17.68 -19.34 -22.95
CA THR A 199 16.80 -20.25 -23.71
C THR A 199 15.55 -19.52 -24.20
N ALA A 200 14.95 -18.64 -23.37
CA ALA A 200 13.77 -17.88 -23.77
C ALA A 200 14.07 -16.89 -24.90
N LEU A 201 15.20 -16.18 -24.84
CA LEU A 201 15.63 -15.28 -25.92
C LEU A 201 15.94 -16.04 -27.22
N ALA A 202 16.45 -17.27 -27.14
CA ALA A 202 16.62 -18.12 -28.32
C ALA A 202 15.27 -18.48 -28.94
N ILE A 203 14.29 -18.91 -28.13
CA ILE A 203 12.92 -19.19 -28.60
C ILE A 203 12.29 -17.95 -29.26
N LEU A 204 12.42 -16.77 -28.64
CA LEU A 204 11.90 -15.52 -29.21
C LEU A 204 12.52 -15.17 -30.57
N LYS A 205 13.83 -15.43 -30.75
CA LYS A 205 14.52 -15.20 -32.04
C LYS A 205 14.09 -16.17 -33.14
N GLU A 206 13.65 -17.37 -32.77
CA GLU A 206 13.17 -18.40 -33.71
C GLU A 206 11.66 -18.32 -33.97
N THR A 207 10.96 -17.41 -33.29
CA THR A 207 9.51 -17.22 -33.42
C THR A 207 9.14 -16.60 -34.76
N ASP A 208 7.96 -16.94 -35.28
CA ASP A 208 7.45 -16.40 -36.55
C ASP A 208 7.42 -14.85 -36.55
N PRO A 209 7.97 -14.19 -37.58
CA PRO A 209 8.00 -12.72 -37.67
C PRO A 209 6.62 -12.07 -37.66
N GLY A 210 5.56 -12.74 -38.14
CA GLY A 210 4.19 -12.24 -38.08
C GLY A 210 3.68 -12.17 -36.65
N LEU A 211 3.88 -13.23 -35.86
CA LEU A 211 3.54 -13.24 -34.43
C LEU A 211 4.33 -12.19 -33.64
N LEU A 212 5.63 -12.04 -33.95
CA LEU A 212 6.48 -11.01 -33.33
C LEU A 212 5.96 -9.59 -33.64
N ALA A 213 5.55 -9.33 -34.89
CA ALA A 213 4.96 -8.05 -35.28
C ALA A 213 3.62 -7.79 -34.59
N GLU A 214 2.74 -8.79 -34.47
CA GLU A 214 1.47 -8.67 -33.76
C GLU A 214 1.64 -8.42 -32.26
N ALA A 215 2.59 -9.10 -31.64
CA ALA A 215 2.97 -8.91 -30.23
C ALA A 215 3.78 -7.63 -29.99
N GLN A 216 4.11 -6.88 -31.05
CA GLN A 216 4.96 -5.69 -31.01
C GLN A 216 6.31 -5.95 -30.33
N PHE A 217 6.93 -7.10 -30.60
CA PHE A 217 8.21 -7.49 -30.03
C PHE A 217 9.22 -7.78 -31.13
N ASP A 218 10.32 -7.02 -31.18
CA ASP A 218 11.40 -7.24 -32.14
C ASP A 218 12.70 -7.59 -31.38
N PRO A 219 13.14 -8.87 -31.43
CA PRO A 219 14.34 -9.33 -30.75
C PRO A 219 15.64 -8.66 -31.24
N ASP A 220 15.68 -8.15 -32.47
CA ASP A 220 16.89 -7.56 -33.06
C ASP A 220 17.14 -6.15 -32.53
N ILE A 221 16.08 -5.45 -32.12
CA ILE A 221 16.14 -4.11 -31.53
C ILE A 221 16.17 -4.08 -30.00
N LEU A 222 16.11 -5.25 -29.35
CA LEU A 222 16.30 -5.39 -27.90
C LEU A 222 17.76 -5.12 -27.49
N ASP A 223 18.01 -3.98 -26.85
CA ASP A 223 19.33 -3.61 -26.32
C ASP A 223 19.57 -4.29 -24.96
N GLU A 224 18.52 -4.39 -24.15
CA GLU A 224 18.59 -4.91 -22.79
C GLU A 224 17.33 -5.70 -22.40
N PHE A 225 17.50 -6.89 -21.84
CA PHE A 225 16.44 -7.61 -21.12
C PHE A 225 16.77 -7.53 -19.63
N ALA A 226 15.96 -6.83 -18.85
CA ALA A 226 16.26 -6.49 -17.46
C ALA A 226 15.21 -7.05 -16.49
N LEU A 227 15.58 -7.12 -15.22
CA LEU A 227 14.79 -7.62 -14.12
C LEU A 227 14.35 -6.45 -13.23
N ASP A 228 13.05 -6.28 -13.05
CA ASP A 228 12.51 -5.48 -11.95
C ASP A 228 12.69 -6.26 -10.64
N LEU A 229 13.46 -5.67 -9.74
CA LEU A 229 13.85 -6.23 -8.46
C LEU A 229 12.84 -6.01 -7.35
N ARG A 230 11.86 -5.11 -7.57
CA ARG A 230 10.82 -4.83 -6.59
C ARG A 230 10.04 -6.10 -6.28
N ALA A 231 9.69 -6.25 -5.01
CA ALA A 231 8.85 -7.35 -4.57
C ALA A 231 7.48 -7.25 -5.24
N TYR A 232 6.90 -8.40 -5.57
CA TYR A 232 5.49 -8.45 -5.96
C TYR A 232 4.63 -8.08 -4.75
N ASP A 233 3.84 -7.02 -4.91
CA ASP A 233 2.88 -6.55 -3.92
C ASP A 233 1.46 -6.78 -4.43
N HIS A 234 0.79 -7.81 -3.90
CA HIS A 234 -0.58 -8.09 -4.30
C HIS A 234 -1.55 -6.91 -4.06
N GLY A 235 -1.32 -6.09 -3.03
CA GLY A 235 -2.17 -4.95 -2.71
C GLY A 235 -2.04 -3.77 -3.67
N HIS A 236 -1.03 -3.76 -4.54
CA HIS A 236 -0.85 -2.66 -5.50
C HIS A 236 -1.79 -2.83 -6.71
N PRO A 237 -2.63 -1.83 -7.05
CA PRO A 237 -3.60 -1.90 -8.14
C PRO A 237 -2.99 -2.14 -9.52
N VAL A 238 -1.71 -1.81 -9.73
CA VAL A 238 -1.00 -2.10 -10.99
C VAL A 238 -1.01 -3.58 -11.35
N ASN A 239 -1.12 -4.48 -10.36
CA ASN A 239 -1.21 -5.92 -10.62
C ASN A 239 -2.59 -6.37 -11.13
N ARG A 240 -3.58 -5.48 -11.16
CA ARG A 240 -4.85 -5.68 -11.90
C ARG A 240 -4.69 -5.38 -13.40
N ARG A 241 -3.61 -4.69 -13.81
CA ARG A 241 -3.29 -4.48 -15.22
C ARG A 241 -2.93 -5.82 -15.86
N PRO A 242 -3.60 -6.22 -16.96
CA PRO A 242 -3.33 -7.50 -17.60
C PRO A 242 -1.86 -7.66 -17.99
N ASN A 243 -1.32 -8.85 -17.75
CA ASN A 243 0.06 -9.24 -18.08
C ASN A 243 1.20 -8.41 -17.44
N TYR A 244 0.91 -7.40 -16.61
CA TYR A 244 1.94 -6.57 -15.97
C TYR A 244 2.94 -7.37 -15.12
N ILE A 245 2.47 -8.44 -14.50
CA ILE A 245 3.28 -9.37 -13.71
C ILE A 245 4.34 -10.11 -14.54
N PHE A 246 4.21 -10.13 -15.87
CA PHE A 246 5.17 -10.76 -16.78
C PHE A 246 6.17 -9.76 -17.39
N GLY A 247 5.99 -8.46 -17.14
CA GLY A 247 6.89 -7.41 -17.57
C GLY A 247 6.24 -6.38 -18.48
N GLU A 248 7.07 -5.52 -19.05
CA GLU A 248 6.68 -4.48 -20.01
C GLU A 248 7.91 -3.95 -20.76
N TRP A 249 7.66 -3.31 -21.90
CA TRP A 249 8.63 -2.40 -22.48
C TRP A 249 8.83 -1.18 -21.60
N ASP A 250 10.08 -0.75 -21.44
CA ASP A 250 10.42 0.43 -20.65
C ASP A 250 10.29 1.73 -21.46
N PRO A 251 9.39 2.66 -21.06
CA PRO A 251 9.19 3.92 -21.75
C PRO A 251 10.41 4.86 -21.73
N HIS A 252 11.30 4.73 -20.74
CA HIS A 252 12.42 5.64 -20.56
C HIS A 252 13.65 5.26 -21.40
N HIS A 253 13.65 4.07 -22.01
CA HIS A 253 14.71 3.61 -22.90
C HIS A 253 14.21 3.51 -24.35
N ILE A 254 14.04 4.67 -24.98
CA ILE A 254 13.50 4.85 -26.33
C ILE A 254 14.59 5.29 -27.32
N ASP A 255 14.48 4.85 -28.58
CA ASP A 255 15.35 5.32 -29.65
C ASP A 255 14.80 6.59 -30.37
N ASN A 256 15.58 7.12 -31.31
CA ASN A 256 15.18 8.28 -32.11
C ASN A 256 14.00 8.00 -33.07
N GLN A 257 13.58 6.75 -33.24
CA GLN A 257 12.45 6.33 -34.06
C GLN A 257 11.19 6.07 -33.22
N GLY A 258 11.24 6.31 -31.91
CA GLY A 258 10.11 6.11 -31.01
C GLY A 258 9.92 4.65 -30.55
N ARG A 259 10.90 3.77 -30.74
CA ARG A 259 10.83 2.36 -30.34
C ARG A 259 11.54 2.12 -29.02
N TYR A 260 10.88 1.42 -28.11
CA TYR A 260 11.48 0.99 -26.85
C TYR A 260 12.57 -0.06 -27.09
N ARG A 261 13.63 -0.01 -26.28
CA ARG A 261 14.85 -0.80 -26.46
C ARG A 261 15.20 -1.69 -25.27
N ARG A 262 14.54 -1.48 -24.12
CA ARG A 262 14.68 -2.30 -22.91
C ARG A 262 13.37 -2.95 -22.56
N TYR A 263 13.37 -4.27 -22.42
CA TYR A 263 12.23 -5.01 -21.86
C TYR A 263 12.53 -5.37 -20.41
N VAL A 264 11.58 -5.12 -19.50
CA VAL A 264 11.75 -5.36 -18.06
C VAL A 264 10.78 -6.43 -17.59
N VAL A 265 11.31 -7.60 -17.20
CA VAL A 265 10.53 -8.72 -16.62
C VAL A 265 10.45 -8.58 -15.10
N ARG A 266 9.35 -9.05 -14.48
CA ARG A 266 9.22 -9.05 -13.02
C ARG A 266 9.86 -10.28 -12.39
N LYS A 267 10.52 -10.08 -11.25
CA LYS A 267 11.18 -11.16 -10.49
C LYS A 267 10.26 -12.33 -10.15
N ILE A 268 9.02 -12.07 -9.75
CA ILE A 268 8.06 -13.12 -9.38
C ILE A 268 7.78 -14.10 -10.52
N ALA A 269 7.76 -13.64 -11.78
CA ALA A 269 7.53 -14.50 -12.93
C ALA A 269 8.71 -15.44 -13.17
N LEU A 270 9.95 -14.93 -13.07
CA LEU A 270 11.15 -15.76 -13.21
C LEU A 270 11.29 -16.74 -12.05
N ASP A 271 11.00 -16.32 -10.82
CA ASP A 271 11.07 -17.18 -9.64
C ASP A 271 10.05 -18.32 -9.72
N ALA A 272 8.82 -18.05 -10.16
CA ALA A 272 7.79 -19.06 -10.34
C ALA A 272 8.17 -20.11 -11.40
N LEU A 273 8.80 -19.67 -12.49
CA LEU A 273 9.26 -20.56 -13.56
C LEU A 273 10.47 -21.40 -13.10
N LEU A 274 11.43 -20.80 -12.42
CA LEU A 274 12.59 -21.52 -11.88
C LEU A 274 12.23 -22.49 -10.76
N ASP A 275 11.26 -22.15 -9.90
CA ASP A 275 10.75 -23.07 -8.87
C ASP A 275 10.32 -24.42 -9.48
N ARG A 276 9.63 -24.39 -10.63
CA ARG A 276 9.29 -25.62 -11.38
C ARG A 276 10.51 -26.39 -11.87
N VAL A 277 11.52 -25.68 -12.36
CA VAL A 277 12.76 -26.30 -12.90
C VAL A 277 13.59 -26.93 -11.79
N GLU A 278 13.62 -26.30 -10.61
CA GLU A 278 14.41 -26.71 -9.46
C GLU A 278 13.74 -27.85 -8.65
N GLN A 279 12.42 -27.98 -8.70
CA GLN A 279 11.70 -29.03 -7.97
C GLN A 279 12.15 -30.45 -8.36
N PRO A 280 12.32 -31.40 -7.41
CA PRO A 280 12.56 -32.79 -7.77
C PRO A 280 11.31 -33.37 -8.47
N GLY A 281 11.50 -34.06 -9.58
CA GLY A 281 10.37 -34.60 -10.34
C GLY A 281 10.79 -35.69 -11.34
N PRO A 282 9.82 -36.40 -11.91
CA PRO A 282 10.08 -37.48 -12.88
C PRO A 282 10.58 -36.95 -14.23
N LEU A 283 10.40 -35.66 -14.50
CA LEU A 283 10.85 -35.00 -15.72
C LEU A 283 12.30 -34.53 -15.60
N ASP A 284 13.04 -34.71 -16.69
CA ASP A 284 14.39 -34.19 -16.83
C ASP A 284 14.43 -32.66 -16.61
N ARG A 285 15.50 -32.18 -15.98
CA ARG A 285 15.67 -30.74 -15.70
C ARG A 285 15.74 -29.94 -16.99
N GLY A 286 16.40 -30.45 -18.03
CA GLY A 286 16.53 -29.80 -19.33
C GLY A 286 15.19 -29.67 -20.05
N GLU A 287 14.33 -30.69 -19.96
CA GLU A 287 12.96 -30.59 -20.48
C GLU A 287 12.16 -29.49 -19.77
N ARG A 288 12.19 -29.47 -18.43
CA ARG A 288 11.48 -28.46 -17.63
C ARG A 288 12.01 -27.04 -17.82
N LEU A 289 13.33 -26.89 -17.95
CA LEU A 289 13.96 -25.61 -18.26
C LEU A 289 13.48 -25.07 -19.60
N TRP A 290 13.41 -25.93 -20.61
CA TRP A 290 12.90 -25.51 -21.92
C TRP A 290 11.41 -25.16 -21.89
N GLU A 291 10.58 -25.93 -21.20
CA GLU A 291 9.16 -25.60 -21.02
C GLU A 291 8.98 -24.26 -20.27
N ALA A 292 9.79 -24.02 -19.25
CA ALA A 292 9.79 -22.76 -18.52
C ALA A 292 10.24 -21.59 -19.40
N ALA A 293 11.25 -21.80 -20.26
CA ALA A 293 11.71 -20.81 -21.24
C ALA A 293 10.65 -20.51 -22.31
N ALA A 294 9.93 -21.54 -22.78
CA ALA A 294 8.79 -21.39 -23.69
C ALA A 294 7.66 -20.59 -23.06
N ALA A 295 7.34 -20.89 -21.79
CA ALA A 295 6.35 -20.13 -21.02
C ALA A 295 6.78 -18.66 -20.83
N LEU A 296 8.06 -18.41 -20.53
CA LEU A 296 8.61 -17.05 -20.43
C LEU A 296 8.53 -16.29 -21.75
N ALA A 297 8.90 -16.92 -22.87
CA ALA A 297 8.80 -16.30 -24.19
C ALA A 297 7.34 -15.92 -24.50
N GLY A 298 6.40 -16.84 -24.28
CA GLY A 298 4.97 -16.55 -24.47
C GLY A 298 4.45 -15.43 -23.58
N THR A 299 4.86 -15.37 -22.31
CA THR A 299 4.44 -14.29 -21.40
C THR A 299 5.07 -12.94 -21.74
N VAL A 300 6.31 -12.93 -22.24
CA VAL A 300 6.95 -11.71 -22.78
C VAL A 300 6.18 -11.17 -23.99
N LEU A 301 5.75 -12.02 -24.92
CA LEU A 301 4.95 -11.60 -26.07
C LEU A 301 3.58 -11.04 -25.65
N MET A 302 2.93 -11.67 -24.67
CA MET A 302 1.65 -11.17 -24.13
C MET A 302 1.82 -9.79 -23.47
N ALA A 303 2.81 -9.63 -22.60
CA ALA A 303 3.08 -8.38 -21.91
C ALA A 303 3.54 -7.26 -22.87
N SER A 304 4.38 -7.60 -23.85
CA SER A 304 4.77 -6.70 -24.94
C SER A 304 3.55 -6.13 -25.65
N GLY A 305 2.57 -6.98 -26.02
CA GLY A 305 1.33 -6.54 -26.67
C GLY A 305 0.50 -5.57 -25.83
N VAL A 306 0.46 -5.73 -24.50
CA VAL A 306 -0.24 -4.78 -23.60
C VAL A 306 0.53 -3.47 -23.44
N SER A 307 1.87 -3.51 -23.33
CA SER A 307 2.69 -2.29 -23.19
C SER A 307 2.88 -1.50 -24.48
N GLY A 308 2.88 -2.19 -25.62
CA GLY A 308 3.21 -1.62 -26.93
C GLY A 308 4.71 -1.38 -27.14
N ALA A 309 5.14 -1.33 -28.41
CA ALA A 309 6.56 -1.11 -28.79
C ALA A 309 7.03 0.34 -28.73
N GLY A 310 6.12 1.29 -28.46
CA GLY A 310 6.42 2.72 -28.44
C GLY A 310 5.26 3.57 -27.91
N PRO A 311 5.45 4.88 -27.74
CA PRO A 311 4.43 5.77 -27.18
C PRO A 311 3.14 5.86 -28.00
N SER A 312 3.23 5.61 -29.31
CA SER A 312 2.09 5.64 -30.24
C SER A 312 1.48 4.26 -30.50
N ALA A 313 1.82 3.25 -29.70
CA ALA A 313 1.37 1.87 -29.92
C ALA A 313 -0.13 1.70 -29.64
N HIS A 314 -0.62 2.34 -28.57
CA HIS A 314 -2.01 2.31 -28.14
C HIS A 314 -2.45 3.75 -27.90
N ASP A 315 -3.60 4.13 -28.46
CA ASP A 315 -4.21 5.44 -28.20
C ASP A 315 -5.25 5.35 -27.07
N SER A 316 -5.87 6.48 -26.72
CA SER A 316 -6.91 6.53 -25.69
C SER A 316 -8.22 5.86 -26.10
N THR A 317 -8.36 5.44 -27.37
CA THR A 317 -9.54 4.69 -27.86
C THR A 317 -9.34 3.18 -27.77
N THR A 318 -8.10 2.75 -27.57
CA THR A 318 -7.73 1.34 -27.44
C THR A 318 -7.89 0.89 -25.99
N THR A 319 -8.94 0.11 -25.74
CA THR A 319 -9.26 -0.40 -24.40
C THR A 319 -8.62 -1.77 -24.16
N LEU A 320 -8.44 -2.13 -22.89
CA LEU A 320 -7.95 -3.48 -22.53
C LEU A 320 -8.91 -4.58 -23.04
N GLY A 321 -10.22 -4.30 -23.07
CA GLY A 321 -11.23 -5.21 -23.63
C GLY A 321 -10.99 -5.57 -25.09
N VAL A 322 -10.50 -4.64 -25.90
CA VAL A 322 -10.14 -4.88 -27.32
C VAL A 322 -8.80 -5.59 -27.46
N LEU A 323 -7.83 -5.26 -26.61
CA LEU A 323 -6.47 -5.83 -26.70
C LEU A 323 -6.42 -7.30 -26.28
N LEU A 324 -7.14 -7.69 -25.22
CA LEU A 324 -7.01 -9.02 -24.63
C LEU A 324 -7.38 -10.18 -25.55
N PRO A 325 -8.49 -10.13 -26.33
CA PRO A 325 -8.83 -11.18 -27.29
C PRO A 325 -7.73 -11.38 -28.34
N ARG A 326 -7.18 -10.28 -28.88
CA ARG A 326 -6.08 -10.34 -29.85
C ARG A 326 -4.83 -10.98 -29.25
N ILE A 327 -4.51 -10.64 -28.00
CA ILE A 327 -3.38 -11.22 -27.27
C ILE A 327 -3.56 -12.72 -27.03
N ALA A 328 -4.77 -13.15 -26.69
CA ALA A 328 -5.08 -14.57 -26.52
C ALA A 328 -4.89 -15.36 -27.83
N GLN A 329 -5.31 -14.79 -28.97
CA GLN A 329 -5.20 -15.42 -30.29
C GLN A 329 -3.73 -15.68 -30.68
N TYR A 330 -2.88 -14.65 -30.67
CA TYR A 330 -1.47 -14.85 -31.07
C TYR A 330 -0.69 -15.67 -30.03
N ARG A 331 -1.07 -15.64 -28.75
CA ARG A 331 -0.49 -16.50 -27.71
C ARG A 331 -0.72 -17.98 -28.05
N ASP A 332 -1.95 -18.34 -28.40
CA ASP A 332 -2.29 -19.73 -28.70
C ASP A 332 -1.62 -20.19 -29.99
N ALA A 333 -1.60 -19.33 -31.02
CA ALA A 333 -0.83 -19.56 -32.24
C ALA A 333 0.69 -19.75 -31.98
N PHE A 334 1.29 -18.94 -31.10
CA PHE A 334 2.69 -19.08 -30.69
C PHE A 334 2.98 -20.47 -30.12
N TYR A 335 2.17 -20.93 -29.16
CA TYR A 335 2.42 -22.23 -28.53
C TYR A 335 2.16 -23.40 -29.48
N GLU A 336 1.16 -23.30 -30.36
CA GLU A 336 0.89 -24.31 -31.39
C GLU A 336 2.05 -24.44 -32.36
N GLN A 337 2.57 -23.33 -32.87
CA GLN A 337 3.72 -23.31 -33.77
C GLN A 337 4.98 -23.85 -33.08
N LEU A 338 5.24 -23.43 -31.83
CA LEU A 338 6.39 -23.89 -31.06
C LEU A 338 6.34 -25.40 -30.80
N LEU A 339 5.16 -25.96 -30.54
CA LEU A 339 4.98 -27.39 -30.36
C LEU A 339 5.12 -28.16 -31.69
N ALA A 340 4.64 -27.59 -32.79
CA ALA A 340 4.73 -28.20 -34.12
C ALA A 340 6.19 -28.29 -34.65
N GLN A 341 7.02 -27.30 -34.33
CA GLN A 341 8.45 -27.29 -34.69
C GLN A 341 9.27 -28.35 -33.95
N ARG A 342 8.73 -28.93 -32.87
CA ARG A 342 9.45 -29.89 -32.03
C ARG A 342 9.08 -31.34 -32.34
N GLY A 343 10.12 -32.18 -32.44
CA GLY A 343 10.01 -33.63 -32.57
C GLY A 343 10.44 -34.40 -31.32
N GLY A 344 10.24 -35.71 -31.33
CA GLY A 344 10.74 -36.63 -30.30
C GLY A 344 9.78 -36.88 -29.12
N ALA A 345 10.26 -37.63 -28.13
CA ALA A 345 9.47 -38.08 -26.98
C ALA A 345 8.90 -36.93 -26.13
N HIS A 346 9.67 -35.85 -25.98
CA HIS A 346 9.22 -34.65 -25.27
C HIS A 346 8.01 -34.00 -25.95
N ALA A 347 8.05 -33.82 -27.28
CA ALA A 347 6.93 -33.23 -28.02
C ALA A 347 5.66 -34.09 -27.93
N GLU A 348 5.80 -35.42 -27.97
CA GLU A 348 4.68 -36.34 -27.81
C GLU A 348 4.05 -36.25 -26.41
N ARG A 349 4.88 -36.14 -25.36
CA ARG A 349 4.40 -35.88 -24.00
C ARG A 349 3.64 -34.56 -23.91
N LEU A 350 4.15 -33.49 -24.52
CA LEU A 350 3.48 -32.19 -24.50
C LEU A 350 2.14 -32.22 -25.24
N ARG A 351 2.00 -32.99 -26.32
CA ARG A 351 0.70 -33.21 -27.00
C ARG A 351 -0.28 -33.96 -26.12
N GLN A 352 0.18 -34.99 -25.41
CA GLN A 352 -0.66 -35.72 -24.43
C GLN A 352 -1.08 -34.80 -23.27
N GLU A 353 -0.16 -33.98 -22.76
CA GLU A 353 -0.45 -32.97 -21.74
C GLU A 353 -1.47 -31.94 -22.26
N GLN A 354 -1.29 -31.43 -23.47
CA GLN A 354 -2.23 -30.51 -24.12
C GLN A 354 -3.62 -31.13 -24.27
N ALA A 355 -3.71 -32.39 -24.69
CA ALA A 355 -5.00 -33.09 -24.82
C ALA A 355 -5.69 -33.26 -23.46
N SER A 356 -4.92 -33.58 -22.40
CA SER A 356 -5.45 -33.75 -21.05
C SER A 356 -5.86 -32.43 -20.39
N MET A 357 -5.05 -31.38 -20.54
CA MET A 357 -5.26 -30.08 -19.89
C MET A 357 -6.02 -29.07 -20.76
N ARG A 358 -6.34 -29.43 -22.01
CA ARG A 358 -6.94 -28.57 -23.04
C ARG A 358 -6.19 -27.26 -23.28
N GLN A 359 -4.87 -27.26 -23.04
CA GLN A 359 -4.04 -26.07 -23.16
C GLN A 359 -2.59 -26.46 -23.50
N PRO A 360 -1.96 -25.82 -24.51
CA PRO A 360 -0.54 -26.00 -24.78
C PRO A 360 0.30 -25.62 -23.56
N PHE A 361 1.31 -26.44 -23.25
CA PHE A 361 2.16 -26.24 -22.06
C PHE A 361 1.35 -26.09 -20.77
N GLY A 362 0.23 -26.81 -20.66
CA GLY A 362 -0.70 -26.71 -19.54
C GLY A 362 -0.03 -26.96 -18.19
N GLY A 363 0.95 -27.87 -18.13
CA GLY A 363 1.75 -28.10 -16.94
C GLY A 363 2.52 -26.83 -16.56
N ALA A 364 3.31 -26.32 -17.51
CA ALA A 364 3.89 -24.97 -17.59
C ALA A 364 3.13 -23.91 -16.79
N ARG A 365 1.99 -23.60 -17.40
CA ARG A 365 1.12 -22.47 -17.06
C ARG A 365 0.36 -22.72 -15.75
N ARG A 366 -0.09 -23.96 -15.50
CA ARG A 366 -0.73 -24.34 -14.24
C ARG A 366 0.21 -24.15 -13.07
N HIS A 367 1.49 -24.52 -13.20
CA HIS A 367 2.47 -24.30 -12.13
C HIS A 367 2.66 -22.82 -11.83
N LEU A 368 2.87 -22.00 -12.87
CA LEU A 368 3.01 -20.56 -12.76
C LEU A 368 1.80 -19.94 -12.03
N ASN A 369 0.58 -20.25 -12.47
CA ASN A 369 -0.64 -19.74 -11.85
C ASN A 369 -0.80 -20.22 -10.39
N SER A 370 -0.54 -21.50 -10.10
CA SER A 370 -0.59 -22.05 -8.74
C SER A 370 0.48 -21.45 -7.83
N TYR A 371 1.66 -21.11 -8.35
CA TYR A 371 2.71 -20.42 -7.59
C TYR A 371 2.26 -19.01 -7.21
N LEU A 372 1.75 -18.25 -8.18
CA LEU A 372 1.25 -16.89 -7.95
C LEU A 372 0.07 -16.87 -6.97
N ALA A 373 -0.87 -17.81 -7.10
CA ALA A 373 -2.00 -17.95 -6.19
C ALA A 373 -1.57 -18.26 -4.75
N ARG A 374 -0.62 -19.20 -4.56
CA ARG A 374 -0.07 -19.51 -3.23
C ARG A 374 0.66 -18.32 -2.63
N HIS A 375 1.46 -17.61 -3.43
CA HIS A 375 2.19 -16.44 -2.97
C HIS A 375 1.25 -15.30 -2.57
N ARG A 376 0.20 -15.04 -3.37
CA ARG A 376 -0.88 -14.10 -3.04
C ARG A 376 -1.58 -14.46 -1.74
N ALA A 377 -1.99 -15.71 -1.56
CA ALA A 377 -2.67 -16.17 -0.35
C ALA A 377 -1.78 -16.00 0.90
N ALA A 378 -0.50 -16.38 0.81
CA ALA A 378 0.45 -16.23 1.90
C ALA A 378 0.67 -14.75 2.29
N GLN A 379 0.81 -13.86 1.29
CA GLN A 379 0.95 -12.42 1.54
C GLN A 379 -0.29 -11.82 2.21
N LEU A 380 -1.50 -12.16 1.73
CA LEU A 380 -2.75 -11.69 2.33
C LEU A 380 -2.85 -12.12 3.80
N GLN A 381 -2.64 -13.41 4.08
CA GLN A 381 -2.70 -13.93 5.44
C GLN A 381 -1.70 -13.24 6.37
N GLN A 382 -0.44 -13.12 5.95
CA GLN A 382 0.60 -12.49 6.75
C GLN A 382 0.37 -10.99 6.94
N ARG A 383 -0.14 -10.30 5.91
CA ARG A 383 -0.51 -8.88 6.00
C ARG A 383 -1.56 -8.65 7.07
N TYR A 384 -2.66 -9.41 7.03
CA TYR A 384 -3.71 -9.27 8.04
C TYR A 384 -3.19 -9.55 9.45
N LEU A 385 -2.37 -10.58 9.63
CA LEU A 385 -1.81 -10.91 10.93
C LEU A 385 -0.87 -9.80 11.45
N ALA A 386 0.00 -9.27 10.59
CA ALA A 386 0.89 -8.16 10.94
C ALA A 386 0.12 -6.90 11.37
N LEU A 387 -0.94 -6.54 10.65
CA LEU A 387 -1.74 -5.36 10.95
C LEU A 387 -2.62 -5.55 12.20
N ILE A 388 -3.22 -6.74 12.38
CA ILE A 388 -3.99 -7.05 13.61
C ILE A 388 -3.09 -6.97 14.84
N TYR A 389 -1.90 -7.56 14.80
CA TYR A 389 -0.95 -7.43 15.91
C TYR A 389 -0.56 -5.98 16.17
N ALA A 390 -0.40 -5.17 15.12
CA ALA A 390 -0.10 -3.75 15.27
C ALA A 390 -1.24 -2.98 15.94
N GLN A 391 -2.48 -3.24 15.54
CA GLN A 391 -3.68 -2.63 16.12
C GLN A 391 -3.91 -3.05 17.57
N MET A 392 -3.57 -4.30 17.91
CA MET A 392 -3.67 -4.82 19.29
C MET A 392 -2.55 -4.32 20.22
N GLY A 393 -1.52 -3.64 19.70
CA GLY A 393 -0.39 -3.15 20.49
C GLY A 393 0.70 -4.20 20.74
N TYR A 394 0.88 -5.17 19.84
CA TYR A 394 1.96 -6.17 19.88
C TYR A 394 3.00 -5.90 18.78
N PRO A 395 3.87 -4.88 18.95
CA PRO A 395 4.78 -4.44 17.90
C PRO A 395 5.79 -5.51 17.49
N GLU A 396 6.32 -6.30 18.42
CA GLU A 396 7.30 -7.34 18.09
C GLU A 396 6.69 -8.44 17.20
N ALA A 397 5.49 -8.90 17.52
CA ALA A 397 4.77 -9.91 16.73
C ALA A 397 4.37 -9.37 15.36
N SER A 398 3.90 -8.12 15.30
CA SER A 398 3.59 -7.45 14.04
C SER A 398 4.80 -7.37 13.12
N LEU A 399 5.95 -6.92 13.64
CA LEU A 399 7.18 -6.79 12.87
C LEU A 399 7.76 -8.14 12.45
N GLU A 400 7.60 -9.19 13.26
CA GLU A 400 8.00 -10.54 12.87
C GLU A 400 7.23 -11.02 11.63
N GLU A 401 5.90 -10.85 11.63
CA GLU A 401 5.07 -11.24 10.48
C GLU A 401 5.33 -10.34 9.26
N ALA A 402 5.46 -9.03 9.47
CA ALA A 402 5.76 -8.08 8.40
C ALA A 402 7.11 -8.37 7.72
N ARG A 403 8.15 -8.77 8.46
CA ARG A 403 9.47 -9.12 7.91
C ARG A 403 9.44 -10.35 6.99
N ARG A 404 8.44 -11.22 7.11
CA ARG A 404 8.26 -12.38 6.21
C ARG A 404 7.72 -11.96 4.85
N ILE A 405 7.16 -10.76 4.73
CA ILE A 405 6.60 -10.21 3.50
C ILE A 405 7.65 -9.35 2.78
N PRO A 406 8.04 -9.69 1.54
CA PRO A 406 9.01 -8.89 0.80
C PRO A 406 8.51 -7.48 0.43
N ALA A 407 7.20 -7.33 0.20
CA ALA A 407 6.59 -6.06 -0.23
C ALA A 407 6.80 -4.94 0.80
N VAL A 408 7.21 -3.76 0.33
CA VAL A 408 7.53 -2.60 1.19
C VAL A 408 6.28 -1.95 1.79
N SER A 409 5.15 -1.96 1.08
CA SER A 409 3.86 -1.37 1.51
C SER A 409 3.43 -1.87 2.88
N VAL A 410 3.30 -3.19 3.04
CA VAL A 410 2.86 -3.80 4.30
C VAL A 410 3.88 -3.62 5.42
N ARG A 411 5.18 -3.67 5.11
CA ARG A 411 6.24 -3.44 6.12
C ARG A 411 6.17 -2.02 6.67
N MET A 412 6.07 -1.02 5.81
CA MET A 412 5.96 0.38 6.23
C MET A 412 4.63 0.68 6.91
N LEU A 413 3.52 0.13 6.41
CA LEU A 413 2.21 0.29 7.05
C LEU A 413 2.22 -0.28 8.47
N SER A 414 2.79 -1.48 8.65
CA SER A 414 2.91 -2.10 9.97
C SER A 414 3.77 -1.25 10.91
N GLU A 415 4.89 -0.70 10.44
CA GLU A 415 5.74 0.22 11.21
C GLU A 415 4.98 1.49 11.64
N VAL A 416 4.15 2.05 10.76
CA VAL A 416 3.32 3.24 11.07
C VAL A 416 2.24 2.89 12.11
N VAL A 417 1.44 1.86 11.86
CA VAL A 417 0.34 1.45 12.77
C VAL A 417 0.90 1.06 14.13
N ASN A 418 2.02 0.32 14.19
CA ASN A 418 2.67 -0.04 15.45
C ASN A 418 3.02 1.18 16.30
N ARG A 419 3.57 2.24 15.68
CA ARG A 419 3.94 3.46 16.39
C ARG A 419 2.74 4.28 16.80
N LEU A 420 1.69 4.33 15.97
CA LEU A 420 0.43 4.99 16.32
C LEU A 420 -0.21 4.32 17.53
N THR A 421 -0.39 3.00 17.51
CA THR A 421 -0.94 2.24 18.65
C THR A 421 -0.06 2.37 19.88
N SER A 422 1.26 2.25 19.72
CA SER A 422 2.20 2.42 20.84
C SER A 422 2.13 3.84 21.43
N GLY A 423 2.03 4.87 20.59
CA GLY A 423 1.87 6.25 21.02
C GLY A 423 0.56 6.48 21.78
N GLN A 424 -0.53 5.83 21.37
CA GLN A 424 -1.79 5.85 22.12
C GLN A 424 -1.65 5.19 23.50
N LEU A 425 -1.03 4.01 23.58
CA LEU A 425 -0.78 3.32 24.86
C LEU A 425 0.18 4.10 25.77
N GLU A 426 1.23 4.71 25.21
CA GLU A 426 2.16 5.57 25.94
C GLU A 426 1.43 6.81 26.49
N ALA A 427 0.48 7.38 25.75
CA ALA A 427 -0.39 8.46 26.24
C ALA A 427 -1.26 8.00 27.42
N GLU A 428 -1.84 6.79 27.36
CA GLU A 428 -2.63 6.22 28.48
C GLU A 428 -1.84 6.11 29.78
N HIS A 429 -0.56 5.75 29.68
CA HIS A 429 0.34 5.66 30.82
C HIS A 429 0.91 7.02 31.27
N GLY A 430 0.56 8.12 30.59
CA GLY A 430 1.07 9.46 30.86
C GLY A 430 2.50 9.71 30.38
N GLU A 431 3.07 8.85 29.54
CA GLU A 431 4.41 8.98 28.95
C GLU A 431 4.40 9.94 27.74
N LEU A 432 3.84 11.15 27.90
CA LEU A 432 3.52 12.06 26.79
C LEU A 432 4.71 12.42 25.89
N LYS A 433 5.90 12.59 26.47
CA LYS A 433 7.12 12.94 25.70
C LYS A 433 7.57 11.79 24.79
N ARG A 434 7.38 10.56 25.23
CA ARG A 434 7.72 9.36 24.46
C ARG A 434 6.71 9.15 23.33
N ALA A 435 5.43 9.31 23.64
CA ALA A 435 4.37 9.29 22.62
C ALA A 435 4.55 10.40 21.57
N ALA A 436 4.96 11.60 21.98
CA ALA A 436 5.27 12.70 21.05
C ALA A 436 6.47 12.38 20.15
N ALA A 437 7.50 11.70 20.65
CA ALA A 437 8.62 11.25 19.83
C ALA A 437 8.18 10.23 18.75
N ARG A 438 7.15 9.41 19.02
CA ARG A 438 6.59 8.48 18.02
C ARG A 438 5.96 9.20 16.84
N LEU A 439 5.34 10.36 17.04
CA LEU A 439 4.73 11.13 15.94
C LEU A 439 5.76 11.53 14.88
N ALA A 440 6.95 11.98 15.30
CA ALA A 440 8.03 12.31 14.37
C ALA A 440 8.50 11.08 13.58
N GLU A 441 8.60 9.92 14.25
CA GLU A 441 8.93 8.66 13.58
C GLU A 441 7.83 8.23 12.58
N VAL A 442 6.56 8.40 12.93
CA VAL A 442 5.42 8.08 12.05
C VAL A 442 5.42 8.97 10.81
N GLU A 443 5.63 10.28 10.96
CA GLU A 443 5.72 11.20 9.83
C GLU A 443 6.89 10.88 8.90
N ASP A 444 8.06 10.47 9.45
CA ASP A 444 9.18 10.01 8.64
C ASP A 444 8.80 8.78 7.80
N HIS A 445 8.17 7.78 8.41
CA HIS A 445 7.73 6.57 7.68
C HIS A 445 6.64 6.87 6.66
N LEU A 446 5.72 7.81 6.96
CA LEU A 446 4.70 8.26 6.02
C LEU A 446 5.33 8.88 4.77
N ARG A 447 6.25 9.84 4.96
CA ARG A 447 6.93 10.54 3.86
C ARG A 447 7.81 9.60 3.04
N ARG A 448 8.55 8.72 3.71
CA ARG A 448 9.37 7.69 3.03
C ARG A 448 8.51 6.69 2.27
N GLY A 449 7.37 6.28 2.85
CA GLY A 449 6.42 5.38 2.21
C GLY A 449 5.83 5.95 0.93
N VAL A 450 5.47 7.24 0.92
CA VAL A 450 5.06 7.94 -0.31
C VAL A 450 6.24 8.06 -1.27
N SER A 451 7.41 8.50 -0.80
CA SER A 451 8.58 8.77 -1.65
C SER A 451 9.12 7.52 -2.35
N CYS A 452 9.00 6.33 -1.77
CA CYS A 452 9.45 5.08 -2.38
C CYS A 452 8.32 4.28 -3.08
N GLY A 453 7.09 4.81 -3.09
CA GLY A 453 5.93 4.19 -3.73
C GLY A 453 5.30 3.03 -2.95
N ALA A 454 5.65 2.88 -1.67
CA ALA A 454 5.02 1.93 -0.76
C ALA A 454 3.58 2.33 -0.43
N PHE A 455 3.35 3.63 -0.24
CA PHE A 455 2.03 4.24 -0.15
C PHE A 455 1.66 4.90 -1.48
N ALA A 456 0.37 5.07 -1.73
CA ALA A 456 -0.10 5.76 -2.93
C ALA A 456 0.33 7.23 -2.92
N ASP A 457 0.50 7.79 -4.12
CA ASP A 457 0.78 9.20 -4.32
C ASP A 457 -0.45 10.02 -3.92
N PRO A 458 -0.39 10.87 -2.90
CA PRO A 458 -1.54 11.63 -2.43
C PRO A 458 -2.21 12.48 -3.52
N TRP A 459 -1.43 12.97 -4.50
CA TRP A 459 -1.96 13.73 -5.64
C TRP A 459 -2.96 12.96 -6.51
N ASN A 460 -2.95 11.62 -6.45
CA ASN A 460 -3.90 10.79 -7.18
C ASN A 460 -5.32 10.85 -6.60
N LEU A 461 -5.50 11.35 -5.37
CA LEU A 461 -6.82 11.66 -4.81
C LEU A 461 -7.58 12.62 -5.72
N LEU A 462 -7.01 13.79 -5.99
CA LEU A 462 -7.59 14.79 -6.87
C LEU A 462 -7.45 14.44 -8.35
N GLY A 463 -6.27 13.95 -8.76
CA GLY A 463 -5.97 13.73 -10.18
C GLY A 463 -6.71 12.58 -10.83
N PHE A 464 -7.09 11.57 -10.05
CA PHE A 464 -7.79 10.38 -10.55
C PHE A 464 -9.02 10.01 -9.71
N GLN A 465 -9.49 10.87 -8.81
CA GLN A 465 -10.66 10.60 -7.96
C GLN A 465 -10.52 9.28 -7.17
N ALA A 466 -9.32 9.05 -6.62
CA ALA A 466 -8.93 7.80 -5.96
C ALA A 466 -8.99 6.51 -6.82
N LEU A 467 -9.11 6.64 -8.14
CA LEU A 467 -8.92 5.55 -9.09
C LEU A 467 -7.45 5.41 -9.50
N PHE A 468 -7.11 4.22 -9.97
CA PHE A 468 -5.84 3.86 -10.59
C PHE A 468 -6.11 3.48 -12.05
N PRO A 469 -5.70 4.33 -13.02
CA PRO A 469 -5.76 3.97 -14.43
C PRO A 469 -4.90 2.75 -14.72
N LEU A 470 -5.41 1.78 -15.49
CA LEU A 470 -4.70 0.58 -15.94
C LEU A 470 -4.23 0.70 -17.40
N SER A 471 -4.87 1.58 -18.17
CA SER A 471 -4.52 1.92 -19.54
C SER A 471 -4.72 3.43 -19.78
N PRO A 472 -4.36 3.96 -20.96
CA PRO A 472 -4.71 5.33 -21.33
C PRO A 472 -6.23 5.59 -21.45
N ALA A 473 -7.04 4.55 -21.62
CA ALA A 473 -8.49 4.67 -21.68
C ALA A 473 -9.08 4.88 -20.29
N ARG A 474 -9.98 5.85 -20.13
CA ARG A 474 -10.49 6.27 -18.80
C ARG A 474 -11.32 5.17 -18.11
N GLU A 475 -12.08 4.41 -18.90
CA GLU A 475 -12.88 3.26 -18.46
C GLU A 475 -12.03 2.12 -17.90
N ASP A 476 -10.77 2.00 -18.29
CA ASP A 476 -9.84 1.00 -17.77
C ASP A 476 -9.22 1.49 -16.44
N SER A 477 -10.04 1.74 -15.43
CA SER A 477 -9.60 2.20 -14.10
C SER A 477 -10.16 1.34 -12.97
N VAL A 478 -9.44 1.26 -11.85
CA VAL A 478 -9.85 0.50 -10.65
C VAL A 478 -9.65 1.34 -9.40
N ARG A 479 -10.45 1.12 -8.35
CA ARG A 479 -10.23 1.79 -7.06
C ARG A 479 -8.83 1.51 -6.49
N ASP A 480 -8.11 2.55 -6.08
CA ASP A 480 -6.82 2.42 -5.40
C ASP A 480 -7.01 2.32 -3.88
N GLN A 481 -7.19 1.10 -3.38
CA GLN A 481 -7.38 0.83 -1.95
C GLN A 481 -6.25 1.39 -1.05
N ARG A 482 -5.06 1.65 -1.59
CA ARG A 482 -3.95 2.22 -0.82
C ARG A 482 -4.18 3.68 -0.46
N LEU A 483 -5.02 4.39 -1.22
CA LEU A 483 -5.41 5.76 -0.88
C LEU A 483 -6.35 5.77 0.33
N ASP A 484 -7.30 4.82 0.40
CA ASP A 484 -8.16 4.65 1.57
C ASP A 484 -7.31 4.40 2.84
N GLU A 485 -6.32 3.51 2.75
CA GLU A 485 -5.37 3.23 3.85
C GLU A 485 -4.53 4.44 4.23
N LEU A 486 -4.06 5.21 3.24
CA LEU A 486 -3.28 6.42 3.47
C LEU A 486 -4.11 7.48 4.22
N VAL A 487 -5.34 7.73 3.78
CA VAL A 487 -6.25 8.68 4.44
C VAL A 487 -6.51 8.25 5.88
N GLN A 488 -6.80 6.97 6.11
CA GLN A 488 -7.02 6.43 7.45
C GLN A 488 -5.79 6.62 8.35
N VAL A 489 -4.58 6.37 7.84
CA VAL A 489 -3.34 6.58 8.59
C VAL A 489 -3.15 8.06 8.94
N VAL A 490 -3.36 8.98 7.99
CA VAL A 490 -3.22 10.42 8.22
C VAL A 490 -4.20 10.92 9.26
N GLU A 491 -5.44 10.46 9.21
CA GLU A 491 -6.45 10.74 10.23
C GLU A 491 -5.99 10.27 11.62
N GLN A 492 -5.48 9.05 11.73
CA GLN A 492 -4.97 8.51 13.00
C GLN A 492 -3.79 9.33 13.55
N ILE A 493 -2.93 9.86 12.69
CA ILE A 493 -1.84 10.76 13.09
C ILE A 493 -2.42 12.05 13.69
N PHE A 494 -3.38 12.70 13.01
CA PHE A 494 -4.05 13.89 13.54
C PHE A 494 -4.78 13.59 14.86
N ASN A 495 -5.39 12.41 14.99
CA ASN A 495 -6.05 11.97 16.21
C ASN A 495 -5.07 11.83 17.39
N LEU A 496 -3.89 11.25 17.16
CA LEU A 496 -2.85 11.16 18.18
C LEU A 496 -2.28 12.54 18.55
N TYR A 497 -2.05 13.43 17.58
CA TYR A 497 -1.66 14.83 17.83
C TYR A 497 -2.67 15.55 18.74
N SER A 498 -3.96 15.47 18.40
CA SER A 498 -5.03 16.12 19.18
C SER A 498 -5.08 15.59 20.61
N ARG A 499 -4.96 14.27 20.78
CA ARG A 499 -4.94 13.62 22.09
C ARG A 499 -3.77 14.09 22.93
N LEU A 500 -2.54 13.99 22.40
CA LEU A 500 -1.34 14.40 23.15
C LEU A 500 -1.35 15.90 23.48
N SER A 501 -1.84 16.74 22.56
CA SER A 501 -1.95 18.19 22.79
C SER A 501 -2.93 18.49 23.92
N SER A 502 -4.07 17.78 23.95
CA SER A 502 -5.08 17.91 25.00
C SER A 502 -4.54 17.47 26.37
N GLU A 503 -3.85 16.33 26.41
CA GLU A 503 -3.25 15.79 27.63
C GLU A 503 -2.11 16.66 28.15
N ALA A 504 -1.25 17.17 27.26
CA ALA A 504 -0.18 18.11 27.61
C ALA A 504 -0.74 19.43 28.18
N ALA A 505 -1.79 19.97 27.58
CA ALA A 505 -2.46 21.18 28.07
C ALA A 505 -3.09 20.97 29.46
N ALA A 506 -3.80 19.84 29.66
CA ALA A 506 -4.34 19.48 30.97
C ALA A 506 -3.23 19.22 32.00
N ALA A 507 -2.08 18.70 31.58
CA ALA A 507 -0.88 18.51 32.40
C ALA A 507 -0.03 19.78 32.59
N GLY A 508 -0.37 20.88 31.88
CA GLY A 508 0.31 22.18 31.96
C GLY A 508 1.74 22.17 31.43
N ASP A 509 2.06 21.22 30.55
CA ASP A 509 3.32 21.21 29.80
C ASP A 509 3.13 22.05 28.54
N GLU A 510 3.16 23.38 28.70
CA GLU A 510 2.96 24.34 27.60
C GLU A 510 4.02 24.20 26.50
N ALA A 511 5.24 23.81 26.87
CA ALA A 511 6.31 23.57 25.91
C ALA A 511 5.99 22.38 25.00
N LEU A 512 5.52 21.26 25.58
CA LEU A 512 5.10 20.10 24.82
C LEU A 512 3.87 20.41 23.96
N ALA A 513 2.85 21.06 24.53
CA ALA A 513 1.64 21.43 23.79
C ALA A 513 1.95 22.35 22.59
N GLY A 514 2.85 23.34 22.77
CA GLY A 514 3.32 24.19 21.68
C GLY A 514 4.05 23.42 20.58
N SER A 515 4.96 22.52 20.95
CA SER A 515 5.70 21.69 19.98
C SER A 515 4.79 20.75 19.17
N LEU A 516 3.74 20.22 19.81
CA LEU A 516 2.75 19.34 19.17
C LEU A 516 1.87 20.13 18.20
N ALA A 517 1.45 21.35 18.57
CA ALA A 517 0.69 22.23 17.69
C ALA A 517 1.50 22.59 16.43
N GLU A 518 2.78 22.94 16.58
CA GLU A 518 3.66 23.20 15.43
C GLU A 518 3.84 21.96 14.54
N GLY A 519 3.95 20.76 15.14
CA GLY A 519 3.99 19.50 14.40
C GLY A 519 2.73 19.24 13.59
N MET A 520 1.57 19.42 14.22
CA MET A 520 0.27 19.25 13.60
C MET A 520 0.06 20.26 12.44
N ASP A 521 0.51 21.50 12.59
CA ASP A 521 0.46 22.52 11.54
C ASP A 521 1.35 22.17 10.33
N ARG A 522 2.55 21.63 10.58
CA ARG A 522 3.43 21.15 9.50
C ARG A 522 2.81 19.98 8.74
N LEU A 523 2.12 19.08 9.45
CA LEU A 523 1.42 17.96 8.82
C LEU A 523 0.22 18.45 7.99
N ALA A 524 -0.59 19.35 8.53
CA ALA A 524 -1.72 19.97 7.82
C ALA A 524 -1.27 20.69 6.55
N ALA A 525 -0.23 21.53 6.65
CA ALA A 525 0.35 22.23 5.50
C ALA A 525 0.89 21.29 4.40
N TRP A 526 1.30 20.07 4.77
CA TRP A 526 1.71 19.06 3.80
C TRP A 526 0.52 18.28 3.22
N TRP A 527 -0.51 17.98 4.01
CA TRP A 527 -1.66 17.14 3.62
C TRP A 527 -2.72 17.89 2.80
N ASP A 528 -3.09 19.09 3.24
CA ASP A 528 -4.20 19.87 2.66
C ASP A 528 -4.04 20.20 1.16
N PRO A 529 -2.83 20.33 0.58
CA PRO A 529 -2.68 20.45 -0.88
C PRO A 529 -3.20 19.25 -1.68
N PHE A 530 -3.32 18.07 -1.07
CA PHE A 530 -3.83 16.85 -1.70
C PHE A 530 -5.34 16.67 -1.49
N ALA A 531 -5.99 17.60 -0.79
CA ALA A 531 -7.21 17.38 -0.01
C ALA A 531 -8.32 16.61 -0.73
N THR A 532 -8.97 15.77 0.08
CA THR A 532 -10.16 14.95 -0.20
C THR A 532 -11.47 15.74 -0.19
N VAL A 533 -11.43 17.08 -0.13
CA VAL A 533 -12.63 17.92 0.06
C VAL A 533 -13.54 17.97 -1.17
N GLU A 534 -13.04 17.53 -2.32
CA GLU A 534 -13.74 17.61 -3.61
C GLU A 534 -14.19 16.24 -4.15
N VAL A 535 -13.88 15.12 -3.47
CA VAL A 535 -14.17 13.77 -3.98
C VAL A 535 -15.20 13.07 -3.09
N SER A 536 -16.43 12.91 -3.62
CA SER A 536 -17.60 12.39 -2.90
C SER A 536 -17.44 10.97 -2.33
N GLU A 537 -16.58 10.14 -2.91
CA GLU A 537 -16.42 8.72 -2.54
C GLU A 537 -15.24 8.43 -1.59
N VAL A 538 -14.49 9.45 -1.17
CA VAL A 538 -13.30 9.30 -0.31
C VAL A 538 -13.56 9.94 1.05
N ARG A 539 -13.15 9.25 2.12
CA ARG A 539 -13.27 9.79 3.48
C ARG A 539 -12.61 11.17 3.60
N HIS A 540 -13.35 12.12 4.15
CA HIS A 540 -12.91 13.51 4.29
C HIS A 540 -11.93 13.68 5.46
N VAL A 541 -10.69 14.12 5.17
CA VAL A 541 -9.70 14.51 6.20
C VAL A 541 -9.11 15.86 5.84
N HIS A 542 -9.48 16.90 6.60
CA HIS A 542 -8.93 18.25 6.46
C HIS A 542 -8.01 18.58 7.65
N GLY A 543 -6.72 18.75 7.37
CA GLY A 543 -5.67 18.95 8.36
C GLY A 543 -5.81 20.28 9.09
N GLY A 544 -6.11 21.36 8.39
CA GLY A 544 -6.32 22.69 8.98
C GLY A 544 -7.47 22.72 9.99
N GLU A 545 -8.57 22.03 9.69
CA GLU A 545 -9.72 21.89 10.59
C GLU A 545 -9.36 21.05 11.82
N ALA A 546 -8.68 19.92 11.61
CA ALA A 546 -8.20 19.08 12.70
C ALA A 546 -7.26 19.86 13.65
N ALA A 547 -6.33 20.65 13.09
CA ALA A 547 -5.39 21.47 13.85
C ALA A 547 -6.09 22.61 14.62
N ALA A 548 -7.05 23.28 13.99
CA ALA A 548 -7.86 24.32 14.63
C ALA A 548 -8.68 23.75 15.81
N SER A 549 -9.38 22.63 15.60
CA SER A 549 -10.14 21.93 16.63
C SER A 549 -9.25 21.49 17.80
N ALA A 550 -8.08 20.89 17.51
CA ALA A 550 -7.14 20.45 18.55
C ALA A 550 -6.58 21.60 19.39
N ARG A 551 -6.21 22.73 18.76
CA ARG A 551 -5.76 23.93 19.47
C ARG A 551 -6.84 24.49 20.38
N HIS A 552 -8.07 24.51 19.91
CA HIS A 552 -9.19 25.01 20.67
C HIS A 552 -9.44 24.18 21.93
N VAL A 553 -9.47 22.85 21.79
CA VAL A 553 -9.57 21.91 22.92
C VAL A 553 -8.41 22.10 23.91
N ALA A 554 -7.17 22.19 23.42
CA ALA A 554 -6.00 22.41 24.26
C ALA A 554 -6.07 23.75 25.02
N ALA A 555 -6.52 24.83 24.37
CA ALA A 555 -6.71 26.14 25.00
C ALA A 555 -7.77 26.10 26.10
N ALA A 556 -8.90 25.42 25.85
CA ALA A 556 -9.96 25.24 26.85
C ALA A 556 -9.45 24.46 28.08
N LEU A 557 -8.69 23.38 27.89
CA LEU A 557 -8.11 22.60 28.98
C LEU A 557 -7.03 23.36 29.77
N SER A 558 -6.21 24.17 29.10
CA SER A 558 -5.25 25.05 29.76
C SER A 558 -5.96 26.12 30.60
N GLY A 559 -7.00 26.75 30.04
CA GLY A 559 -7.84 27.72 30.74
C GLY A 559 -8.53 27.13 31.97
N TRP A 560 -9.08 25.92 31.86
CA TRP A 560 -9.65 25.16 32.97
C TRP A 560 -8.61 24.95 34.09
N ARG A 561 -7.40 24.52 33.74
CA ARG A 561 -6.32 24.29 34.70
C ARG A 561 -5.88 25.59 35.40
N GLN A 562 -5.72 26.69 34.66
CA GLN A 562 -5.26 27.98 35.22
C GLN A 562 -6.21 28.55 36.27
N ARG A 563 -7.52 28.25 36.16
CA ARG A 563 -8.53 28.64 37.16
C ARG A 563 -8.46 27.82 38.46
N GLY A 564 -7.64 26.77 38.49
CA GLY A 564 -7.47 25.84 39.61
C GLY A 564 -8.60 24.82 39.71
N GLU A 565 -8.33 23.65 40.27
CA GLU A 565 -9.28 22.54 40.52
C GLU A 565 -10.43 22.90 41.50
N ALA A 566 -10.64 24.19 41.78
CA ALA A 566 -11.74 24.69 42.59
C ALA A 566 -13.06 24.54 41.80
N ALA A 567 -13.62 23.34 41.91
CA ALA A 567 -15.01 22.96 41.70
C ALA A 567 -15.73 23.57 40.49
N ALA A 568 -15.79 22.79 39.39
CA ALA A 568 -16.87 22.82 38.42
C ALA A 568 -17.36 24.23 38.05
N ASP A 569 -16.51 25.02 37.40
CA ASP A 569 -16.94 26.26 36.77
C ASP A 569 -17.80 25.90 35.54
N LEU A 570 -19.04 25.49 35.78
CA LEU A 570 -20.03 25.18 34.74
C LEU A 570 -20.25 26.40 33.83
N ALA A 571 -20.04 27.62 34.36
CA ALA A 571 -20.09 28.84 33.59
C ALA A 571 -18.92 28.92 32.60
N PHE A 572 -17.71 28.52 33.00
CA PHE A 572 -16.57 28.39 32.07
C PHE A 572 -16.89 27.44 30.91
N TRP A 573 -17.34 26.21 31.21
CA TRP A 573 -17.61 25.23 30.15
C TRP A 573 -18.77 25.67 29.25
N ARG A 574 -19.79 26.33 29.80
CA ARG A 574 -20.87 26.93 28.99
C ARG A 574 -20.33 27.93 27.97
N ASP A 575 -19.36 28.76 28.35
CA ASP A 575 -18.74 29.75 27.44
C ASP A 575 -17.81 29.09 26.40
N GLN A 576 -17.43 27.81 26.58
CA GLN A 576 -16.56 27.05 25.67
C GLN A 576 -17.33 26.00 24.83
N ILE A 577 -18.54 25.63 25.24
CA ILE A 577 -19.35 24.58 24.59
C ILE A 577 -19.73 24.98 23.15
N ASP A 578 -20.03 26.25 22.88
CA ASP A 578 -20.41 26.74 21.54
C ASP A 578 -19.29 26.55 20.50
N SER A 579 -18.06 26.42 20.96
CA SER A 579 -16.90 26.20 20.10
C SER A 579 -16.53 24.72 19.88
N PHE A 580 -17.30 23.78 20.46
CA PHE A 580 -17.16 22.35 20.15
C PHE A 580 -18.11 21.97 19.02
N SER A 581 -17.56 21.85 17.82
CA SER A 581 -18.32 21.54 16.59
C SER A 581 -18.17 20.09 16.11
N SER A 582 -17.52 19.22 16.89
CA SER A 582 -17.29 17.82 16.49
C SER A 582 -17.31 16.85 17.68
N SER A 583 -17.68 15.60 17.42
CA SER A 583 -17.73 14.49 18.39
C SER A 583 -16.36 14.29 19.06
N LYS A 584 -15.29 14.41 18.26
CA LYS A 584 -13.90 14.39 18.72
C LYS A 584 -13.59 15.47 19.77
N SER A 585 -14.08 16.70 19.57
CA SER A 585 -13.82 17.82 20.50
C SER A 585 -14.43 17.55 21.87
N PHE A 586 -15.70 17.13 21.91
CA PHE A 586 -16.36 16.72 23.15
C PHE A 586 -15.64 15.54 23.80
N TYR A 587 -15.31 14.51 23.00
CA TYR A 587 -14.65 13.32 23.52
C TYR A 587 -13.33 13.65 24.23
N LEU A 588 -12.45 14.43 23.60
CA LEU A 588 -11.12 14.72 24.15
C LEU A 588 -11.20 15.49 25.47
N VAL A 589 -12.12 16.45 25.58
CA VAL A 589 -12.31 17.23 26.81
C VAL A 589 -12.89 16.35 27.92
N VAL A 590 -13.94 15.59 27.63
CA VAL A 590 -14.59 14.70 28.61
C VAL A 590 -13.61 13.62 29.09
N ASP A 591 -12.85 13.00 28.18
CA ASP A 591 -11.84 12.00 28.52
C ASP A 591 -10.74 12.60 29.42
N ALA A 592 -10.24 13.80 29.11
CA ALA A 592 -9.26 14.49 29.92
C ALA A 592 -9.78 14.79 31.34
N LEU A 593 -11.01 15.29 31.46
CA LEU A 593 -11.65 15.56 32.76
C LEU A 593 -11.89 14.29 33.56
N LEU A 594 -12.33 13.21 32.91
CA LEU A 594 -12.51 11.90 33.52
C LEU A 594 -11.22 11.36 34.13
N ARG A 595 -10.09 11.47 33.41
CA ARG A 595 -8.77 11.05 33.92
C ARG A 595 -8.29 11.91 35.10
N LYS A 596 -8.72 13.16 35.18
CA LYS A 596 -8.45 14.06 36.32
C LYS A 596 -9.44 13.89 37.48
N GLY A 597 -10.46 13.03 37.33
CA GLY A 597 -11.45 12.76 38.36
C GLY A 597 -12.52 13.86 38.52
N ASP A 598 -12.64 14.79 37.58
CA ASP A 598 -13.71 15.80 37.60
C ASP A 598 -15.00 15.22 37.01
N PHE A 599 -15.69 14.42 37.82
CA PHE A 599 -16.95 13.77 37.44
C PHE A 599 -18.09 14.77 37.18
N ARG A 600 -18.05 15.96 37.79
CA ARG A 600 -19.13 16.95 37.64
C ARG A 600 -19.03 17.71 36.33
N ALA A 601 -17.83 18.17 35.95
CA ALA A 601 -17.62 18.84 34.68
C ALA A 601 -17.80 17.87 33.50
N SER A 602 -17.27 16.64 33.61
CA SER A 602 -17.47 15.62 32.57
C SER A 602 -18.94 15.22 32.40
N LEU A 603 -19.72 15.14 33.49
CA LEU A 603 -21.17 14.92 33.42
C LEU A 603 -21.89 16.04 32.66
N ALA A 604 -21.59 17.30 32.99
CA ALA A 604 -22.24 18.44 32.34
C ALA A 604 -21.92 18.51 30.83
N LEU A 605 -20.68 18.19 30.44
CA LEU A 605 -20.30 18.14 29.03
C LEU A 605 -20.93 16.95 28.29
N LEU A 606 -21.07 15.79 28.93
CA LEU A 606 -21.82 14.66 28.36
C LEU A 606 -23.29 15.05 28.13
N ALA A 607 -23.94 15.67 29.10
CA ALA A 607 -25.31 16.15 28.95
C ALA A 607 -25.44 17.19 27.83
N SER A 608 -24.49 18.11 27.74
CA SER A 608 -24.47 19.14 26.68
C SER A 608 -24.18 18.57 25.29
N TRP A 609 -23.38 17.52 25.17
CA TRP A 609 -23.17 16.83 23.90
C TRP A 609 -24.45 16.12 23.47
N LEU A 610 -25.09 15.42 24.41
CA LEU A 610 -26.36 14.73 24.14
C LEU A 610 -27.46 15.69 23.67
N GLY A 611 -27.60 16.85 24.30
CA GLY A 611 -28.54 17.90 23.87
C GLY A 611 -28.18 18.58 22.54
N ARG A 612 -27.09 18.15 21.89
CA ARG A 612 -26.66 18.60 20.55
C ARG A 612 -26.48 17.44 19.58
N ALA A 613 -27.08 16.28 19.87
CA ALA A 613 -26.88 15.06 19.10
C ALA A 613 -27.26 15.21 17.61
N GLU A 614 -28.21 16.08 17.29
CA GLU A 614 -28.58 16.41 15.90
C GLU A 614 -27.50 17.20 15.16
N GLN A 615 -26.79 18.11 15.83
CA GLN A 615 -25.73 18.91 15.20
C GLN A 615 -24.36 18.23 15.28
N VAL A 616 -24.14 17.43 16.31
CA VAL A 616 -22.89 16.71 16.57
C VAL A 616 -23.22 15.26 16.88
N PRO A 617 -22.93 14.31 15.96
CA PRO A 617 -23.24 12.90 16.15
C PRO A 617 -22.70 12.35 17.47
N LEU A 618 -23.44 11.45 18.10
CA LEU A 618 -23.03 10.80 19.36
C LEU A 618 -21.86 9.85 19.18
N GLU A 619 -21.56 9.43 17.97
CA GLU A 619 -20.47 8.53 17.64
C GLU A 619 -19.89 8.88 16.27
N ASP A 620 -18.58 9.09 16.22
CA ASP A 620 -17.83 9.22 14.98
C ASP A 620 -16.50 8.46 15.13
N GLY A 621 -16.38 7.34 14.41
CA GLY A 621 -15.22 6.44 14.48
C GLY A 621 -14.92 5.98 15.92
N ALA A 622 -13.76 6.40 16.45
CA ALA A 622 -13.33 6.06 17.81
C ALA A 622 -13.91 6.98 18.91
N TYR A 623 -14.58 8.06 18.51
CA TYR A 623 -15.06 9.11 19.42
C TYR A 623 -16.54 8.88 19.77
N SER A 624 -16.76 8.01 20.74
CA SER A 624 -18.09 7.55 21.12
C SER A 624 -18.55 8.13 22.45
N PHE A 625 -19.67 8.86 22.43
CA PHE A 625 -20.41 9.29 23.62
C PHE A 625 -20.76 8.07 24.49
N HIS A 626 -21.21 6.99 23.86
CA HIS A 626 -21.63 5.77 24.54
C HIS A 626 -20.50 5.15 25.37
N GLY A 627 -19.29 5.11 24.79
CA GLY A 627 -18.09 4.66 25.49
C GLY A 627 -17.73 5.54 26.69
N LEU A 628 -17.79 6.87 26.53
CA LEU A 628 -17.48 7.81 27.62
C LEU A 628 -18.51 7.80 28.73
N ALA A 629 -19.81 7.73 28.40
CA ALA A 629 -20.89 7.60 29.38
C ALA A 629 -20.72 6.35 30.26
N LEU A 630 -20.38 5.21 29.64
CA LEU A 630 -20.10 3.97 30.37
C LEU A 630 -18.83 4.08 31.22
N ARG A 631 -17.74 4.64 30.66
CA ARG A 631 -16.50 4.86 31.40
C ARG A 631 -16.70 5.80 32.59
N TRP A 632 -17.49 6.85 32.44
CA TRP A 632 -17.84 7.79 33.50
C TRP A 632 -18.55 7.06 34.64
N LEU A 633 -19.59 6.28 34.33
CA LEU A 633 -20.34 5.55 35.33
C LEU A 633 -19.47 4.48 36.01
N LEU A 634 -18.65 3.74 35.25
CA LEU A 634 -17.74 2.75 35.81
C LEU A 634 -16.71 3.40 36.74
N ALA A 635 -16.07 4.49 36.31
CA ALA A 635 -15.08 5.20 37.14
C ALA A 635 -15.69 5.76 38.43
N LEU A 636 -16.93 6.26 38.39
CA LEU A 636 -17.64 6.72 39.59
C LEU A 636 -18.04 5.57 40.53
N THR A 637 -18.37 4.40 39.96
CA THR A 637 -18.84 3.21 40.69
C THR A 637 -17.73 2.26 41.13
N GLN A 638 -16.46 2.53 40.78
CA GLN A 638 -15.32 1.76 41.28
C GLN A 638 -15.23 1.83 42.82
N PRO A 639 -15.13 0.68 43.51
CA PRO A 639 -15.00 0.64 44.95
C PRO A 639 -13.64 1.22 45.36
N ALA A 640 -13.62 2.07 46.39
CA ALA A 640 -12.37 2.51 46.99
C ALA A 640 -11.74 1.36 47.77
N GLU A 641 -10.63 0.81 47.30
CA GLU A 641 -9.90 -0.25 48.01
C GLU A 641 -9.07 0.36 49.16
N THR A 642 -9.40 0.02 50.39
CA THR A 642 -8.52 0.23 51.55
C THR A 642 -8.50 -1.06 52.36
N GLU A 643 -7.31 -1.63 52.58
CA GLU A 643 -7.06 -2.80 53.46
C GLU A 643 -8.12 -3.92 53.38
N GLY A 644 -8.45 -4.40 52.17
CA GLY A 644 -9.20 -5.64 51.96
C GLY A 644 -10.71 -5.61 52.23
N ALA A 645 -11.31 -4.43 52.47
CA ALA A 645 -12.76 -4.27 52.58
C ALA A 645 -13.29 -3.27 51.53
N SER A 646 -14.29 -3.70 50.75
CA SER A 646 -15.03 -2.82 49.83
C SER A 646 -15.92 -1.88 50.64
N LEU A 647 -15.63 -0.57 50.60
CA LEU A 647 -16.45 0.44 51.26
C LEU A 647 -17.80 0.60 50.51
N PRO A 648 -18.92 0.77 51.23
CA PRO A 648 -20.20 1.07 50.60
C PRO A 648 -20.15 2.42 49.86
N PRO A 649 -21.01 2.64 48.85
CA PRO A 649 -21.01 3.88 48.09
C PRO A 649 -21.26 5.10 48.97
N THR A 650 -20.45 6.14 48.82
CA THR A 650 -20.73 7.44 49.46
C THR A 650 -22.02 8.03 48.91
N PRO A 651 -22.91 8.62 49.76
CA PRO A 651 -24.17 9.23 49.35
C PRO A 651 -24.01 10.28 48.23
N GLU A 652 -22.89 11.00 48.20
CA GLU A 652 -22.58 11.97 47.16
C GLU A 652 -22.41 11.34 45.77
N ARG A 653 -21.75 10.18 45.69
CA ARG A 653 -21.58 9.42 44.43
C ARG A 653 -22.90 8.81 43.98
N ALA A 654 -23.68 8.27 44.91
CA ALA A 654 -25.03 7.77 44.61
C ALA A 654 -25.92 8.89 44.05
N GLY A 655 -25.89 10.08 44.66
CA GLY A 655 -26.62 11.25 44.17
C GLY A 655 -26.16 11.73 42.79
N LEU A 656 -24.86 11.61 42.46
CA LEU A 656 -24.36 11.92 41.12
C LEU A 656 -24.83 10.91 40.06
N VAL A 657 -24.95 9.63 40.41
CA VAL A 657 -25.51 8.62 39.50
C VAL A 657 -26.97 8.94 39.18
N VAL A 658 -27.78 9.31 40.16
CA VAL A 658 -29.18 9.69 39.91
C VAL A 658 -29.26 10.91 39.00
N LYS A 659 -28.51 11.97 39.33
CA LYS A 659 -28.42 13.17 38.50
C LYS A 659 -27.95 12.89 37.07
N PHE A 660 -27.10 11.89 36.86
CA PHE A 660 -26.67 11.52 35.53
C PHE A 660 -27.84 11.08 34.67
N PHE A 661 -28.71 10.19 35.18
CA PHE A 661 -29.90 9.77 34.44
C PHE A 661 -30.92 10.90 34.29
N ASP A 662 -31.10 11.76 35.30
CA ASP A 662 -31.97 12.94 35.18
C ASP A 662 -31.51 13.84 34.02
N TYR A 663 -30.20 14.04 33.86
CA TYR A 663 -29.65 14.80 32.75
C TYR A 663 -29.75 14.06 31.41
N LEU A 664 -29.54 12.74 31.38
CA LEU A 664 -29.74 11.97 30.13
C LEU A 664 -31.19 12.09 29.66
N GLU A 665 -32.16 11.92 30.55
CA GLU A 665 -33.60 12.05 30.24
C GLU A 665 -33.94 13.45 29.75
N ALA A 666 -33.41 14.49 30.41
CA ALA A 666 -33.71 15.87 30.04
C ALA A 666 -33.05 16.35 28.74
N ASN A 667 -31.95 15.73 28.29
CA ASN A 667 -31.17 16.19 27.13
C ASN A 667 -31.23 15.21 25.94
N ALA A 668 -31.74 14.00 26.10
CA ALA A 668 -31.80 13.01 25.02
C ALA A 668 -32.86 13.33 23.96
N GLU A 669 -33.85 14.16 24.27
CA GLU A 669 -34.94 14.50 23.35
C GLU A 669 -35.50 13.24 22.65
N GLU A 670 -35.46 13.18 21.31
CA GLU A 670 -35.94 12.04 20.53
C GLU A 670 -35.16 10.74 20.77
N TYR A 671 -33.87 10.82 21.13
CA TYR A 671 -33.06 9.64 21.47
C TYR A 671 -33.54 8.96 22.75
N TRP A 672 -34.29 9.66 23.61
CA TRP A 672 -34.86 9.03 24.79
C TRP A 672 -35.90 7.99 24.39
N GLU A 673 -36.67 8.25 23.33
CA GLU A 673 -37.79 7.41 22.94
C GLU A 673 -37.41 6.27 21.99
N VAL A 674 -38.26 5.24 21.97
CA VAL A 674 -38.10 4.16 21.00
C VAL A 674 -38.59 4.70 19.66
N PRO A 675 -37.76 4.67 18.59
CA PRO A 675 -38.20 5.16 17.29
C PRO A 675 -39.35 4.31 16.75
N ASP A 676 -40.28 4.97 16.05
CA ASP A 676 -41.27 4.32 15.20
C ASP A 676 -40.70 4.22 13.77
N LEU A 677 -41.19 3.25 12.99
CA LEU A 677 -40.85 3.08 11.57
C LEU A 677 -41.79 3.99 10.75
N ASP A 678 -41.27 5.08 10.20
CA ASP A 678 -42.05 6.11 9.48
C ASP A 678 -41.77 5.97 7.97
N LEU A 679 -42.75 5.48 7.22
CA LEU A 679 -42.61 5.16 5.79
C LEU A 679 -43.48 6.06 4.88
N GLU A 680 -44.23 7.02 5.45
CA GLU A 680 -45.27 7.79 4.72
C GLU A 680 -44.77 9.14 4.15
N GLU A 681 -43.52 9.58 4.37
CA GLU A 681 -43.03 10.91 3.95
C GLU A 681 -42.26 10.95 2.61
N LEU A 682 -42.02 9.82 1.93
CA LEU A 682 -41.18 9.77 0.71
C LEU A 682 -41.93 9.87 -0.64
N GLU A 683 -43.27 9.85 -0.67
CA GLU A 683 -44.05 9.97 -1.92
C GLU A 683 -44.17 11.42 -2.48
N GLY A 684 -43.26 12.34 -2.08
CA GLY A 684 -43.51 13.78 -2.11
C GLY A 684 -42.74 14.67 -3.09
N ASP A 685 -41.80 14.16 -3.90
CA ASP A 685 -41.07 14.98 -4.88
C ASP A 685 -41.27 14.41 -6.31
N GLU A 686 -42.32 14.87 -6.99
CA GLU A 686 -42.51 14.64 -8.44
C GLU A 686 -41.39 15.35 -9.22
N GLU A 687 -40.42 14.59 -9.74
CA GLU A 687 -39.43 15.10 -10.69
C GLU A 687 -40.10 15.54 -12.00
N GLU A 688 -39.84 16.78 -12.40
CA GLU A 688 -40.25 17.35 -13.68
C GLU A 688 -39.71 16.49 -14.85
N GLU A 689 -40.62 15.96 -15.67
CA GLU A 689 -40.32 15.29 -16.95
C GLU A 689 -39.33 16.10 -17.79
N GLN A 690 -38.06 15.68 -17.84
CA GLN A 690 -37.13 16.08 -18.88
C GLN A 690 -37.27 15.12 -20.07
N ASP A 691 -37.86 15.65 -21.15
CA ASP A 691 -37.95 15.05 -22.48
C ASP A 691 -36.64 14.35 -22.90
N ASP A 692 -36.73 13.04 -23.16
CA ASP A 692 -35.69 12.23 -23.80
C ASP A 692 -35.49 12.66 -25.26
N LEU A 693 -34.48 13.51 -25.48
CA LEU A 693 -34.11 14.09 -26.76
C LEU A 693 -33.16 13.19 -27.58
N TYR A 694 -32.83 11.96 -27.15
CA TYR A 694 -31.83 11.12 -27.83
C TYR A 694 -32.29 9.71 -28.27
N GLY A 695 -33.54 9.31 -28.03
CA GLY A 695 -34.07 8.00 -28.49
C GLY A 695 -34.20 7.79 -30.02
N ALA A 696 -34.05 8.81 -30.85
CA ALA A 696 -34.42 8.75 -32.28
C ALA A 696 -33.29 8.29 -33.25
N ALA A 697 -32.24 7.60 -32.79
CA ALA A 697 -31.09 7.23 -33.65
C ALA A 697 -30.79 5.73 -33.80
N TYR A 698 -31.54 4.82 -33.16
CA TYR A 698 -31.20 3.39 -33.18
C TYR A 698 -32.36 2.41 -33.49
N ASP A 699 -33.43 2.86 -34.15
CA ASP A 699 -34.60 2.00 -34.44
C ASP A 699 -34.57 1.22 -35.78
N GLU A 700 -33.51 1.32 -36.61
CA GLU A 700 -33.53 0.70 -37.95
C GLU A 700 -32.28 -0.09 -38.37
N MET A 701 -31.73 -0.97 -37.51
CA MET A 701 -30.85 -2.04 -37.98
C MET A 701 -31.09 -3.39 -37.28
N THR A 702 -31.94 -4.23 -37.86
CA THR A 702 -32.02 -5.66 -37.54
C THR A 702 -30.91 -6.43 -38.27
N PHE A 703 -29.89 -6.89 -37.53
CA PHE A 703 -28.95 -7.92 -38.00
C PHE A 703 -29.46 -9.30 -37.58
N GLN A 704 -29.64 -10.19 -38.55
CA GLN A 704 -30.15 -11.54 -38.34
C GLN A 704 -28.96 -12.51 -38.32
N ASP A 705 -28.54 -12.96 -37.13
CA ASP A 705 -27.54 -14.02 -36.97
C ASP A 705 -28.22 -15.38 -36.80
N SER A 706 -27.65 -16.38 -37.45
CA SER A 706 -28.15 -17.75 -37.54
C SER A 706 -27.11 -18.71 -36.99
N THR A 707 -27.02 -18.82 -35.67
CA THR A 707 -26.60 -20.06 -34.99
C THR A 707 -26.92 -19.94 -33.50
N ASP A 708 -27.74 -20.88 -33.06
CA ASP A 708 -28.36 -21.04 -31.75
C ASP A 708 -27.44 -21.87 -30.86
N ASP A 709 -26.81 -21.23 -29.88
CA ASP A 709 -26.36 -21.86 -28.63
C ASP A 709 -26.54 -20.81 -27.52
N ALA A 710 -27.46 -21.12 -26.61
CA ALA A 710 -27.97 -20.24 -25.57
C ALA A 710 -26.91 -19.91 -24.51
N GLU A 711 -26.64 -18.61 -24.31
CA GLU A 711 -26.43 -17.96 -23.01
C GLU A 711 -26.20 -16.45 -23.25
N GLY A 712 -27.02 -15.61 -22.63
CA GLY A 712 -26.89 -14.15 -22.69
C GLY A 712 -28.16 -13.43 -23.12
N ALA A 713 -29.24 -13.56 -22.35
CA ALA A 713 -30.30 -12.56 -22.38
C ALA A 713 -29.68 -11.26 -21.84
N ILE A 714 -29.38 -10.34 -22.75
CA ILE A 714 -29.10 -8.95 -22.40
C ILE A 714 -30.39 -8.45 -21.76
N SER A 715 -30.32 -8.14 -20.45
CA SER A 715 -31.45 -7.56 -19.73
C SER A 715 -31.77 -6.23 -20.39
N ASP A 716 -32.94 -6.20 -21.02
CA ASP A 716 -33.69 -4.98 -21.28
C ASP A 716 -33.71 -4.13 -20.00
N GLY A 717 -33.68 -2.82 -20.16
CA GLY A 717 -33.64 -1.87 -19.05
C GLY A 717 -34.77 -2.15 -18.07
N GLY A 718 -34.41 -2.48 -16.82
CA GLY A 718 -35.38 -2.55 -15.74
C GLY A 718 -36.03 -1.19 -15.54
N GLU A 719 -37.33 -1.18 -15.29
CA GLU A 719 -38.02 -0.03 -14.70
C GLU A 719 -37.21 0.46 -13.48
N PRO A 720 -37.21 1.77 -13.17
CA PRO A 720 -36.56 2.25 -11.96
C PRO A 720 -37.13 1.47 -10.77
N THR A 721 -36.29 0.69 -10.12
CA THR A 721 -36.66 -0.04 -8.91
C THR A 721 -36.95 1.00 -7.84
N ASP A 722 -38.13 0.97 -7.23
CA ASP A 722 -38.42 1.77 -6.04
C ASP A 722 -37.29 1.55 -5.00
N GLU A 723 -36.73 2.63 -4.45
CA GLU A 723 -35.69 2.56 -3.42
C GLU A 723 -36.18 1.72 -2.23
N PHE A 724 -35.31 0.90 -1.64
CA PHE A 724 -35.69 0.09 -0.48
C PHE A 724 -35.86 1.00 0.74
N ASP A 725 -37.10 1.30 1.14
CA ASP A 725 -37.42 2.28 2.20
C ASP A 725 -36.66 2.09 3.53
N LEU A 726 -36.31 0.84 3.87
CA LEU A 726 -35.53 0.52 5.08
C LEU A 726 -34.05 0.93 5.00
N GLU A 727 -33.51 1.14 3.80
CA GLU A 727 -32.13 1.60 3.61
C GLU A 727 -31.97 3.05 4.08
N HIS A 728 -32.96 3.90 3.78
CA HIS A 728 -33.01 5.29 4.24
C HIS A 728 -33.27 5.40 5.75
N GLU A 729 -34.26 4.66 6.26
CA GLU A 729 -34.62 4.67 7.68
C GLU A 729 -33.58 3.95 8.57
N GLY A 730 -32.73 3.11 7.98
CA GLY A 730 -31.73 2.31 8.69
C GLY A 730 -30.74 3.13 9.51
N GLU A 731 -30.22 4.23 8.95
CA GLU A 731 -29.24 5.09 9.62
C GLU A 731 -29.85 5.80 10.84
N ARG A 732 -31.08 6.32 10.69
CA ARG A 732 -31.85 6.98 11.76
C ARG A 732 -32.14 6.01 12.91
N LEU A 733 -32.59 4.80 12.58
CA LEU A 733 -32.89 3.74 13.55
C LEU A 733 -31.63 3.27 14.28
N ASP A 734 -30.52 3.04 13.57
CA ASP A 734 -29.27 2.57 14.17
C ASP A 734 -28.76 3.54 15.25
N GLY A 735 -28.72 4.85 14.96
CA GLY A 735 -28.29 5.86 15.93
C GLY A 735 -29.12 5.87 17.21
N ARG A 736 -30.46 5.83 17.08
CA ARG A 736 -31.38 5.81 18.23
C ARG A 736 -31.29 4.50 19.03
N LEU A 737 -31.23 3.36 18.35
CA LEU A 737 -31.12 2.04 18.99
C LEU A 737 -29.80 1.87 19.74
N ARG A 738 -28.68 2.38 19.21
CA ARG A 738 -27.38 2.38 19.90
C ARG A 738 -27.42 3.18 21.21
N PHE A 739 -28.10 4.32 21.22
CA PHE A 739 -28.30 5.09 22.45
C PHE A 739 -29.13 4.30 23.48
N LEU A 740 -30.25 3.71 23.09
CA LEU A 740 -31.10 2.92 23.98
C LEU A 740 -30.38 1.68 24.53
N MET A 741 -29.58 1.01 23.70
CA MET A 741 -28.70 -0.08 24.14
C MET A 741 -27.71 0.40 25.21
N THR A 742 -27.13 1.59 25.01
CA THR A 742 -26.22 2.20 25.98
C THR A 742 -26.93 2.53 27.28
N LEU A 743 -28.12 3.15 27.22
CA LEU A 743 -28.95 3.45 28.38
C LEU A 743 -29.25 2.19 29.20
N ALA A 744 -29.61 1.09 28.54
CA ALA A 744 -29.86 -0.19 29.19
C ALA A 744 -28.62 -0.73 29.92
N ARG A 745 -27.43 -0.63 29.31
CA ARG A 745 -26.15 -1.02 29.95
C ARG A 745 -25.85 -0.14 31.17
N LEU A 746 -26.07 1.18 31.06
CA LEU A 746 -25.88 2.11 32.17
C LEU A 746 -26.83 1.78 33.33
N TRP A 747 -28.11 1.52 33.07
CA TRP A 747 -29.06 1.11 34.12
C TRP A 747 -28.62 -0.17 34.84
N GLN A 748 -28.07 -1.16 34.12
CA GLN A 748 -27.58 -2.39 34.75
C GLN A 748 -26.42 -2.13 35.72
N VAL A 749 -25.47 -1.27 35.35
CA VAL A 749 -24.34 -0.89 36.21
C VAL A 749 -24.83 -0.07 37.40
N ALA A 750 -25.65 0.95 37.15
CA ALA A 750 -26.17 1.84 38.17
C ALA A 750 -27.06 1.12 39.19
N ALA A 751 -27.91 0.18 38.74
CA ALA A 751 -28.78 -0.59 39.62
C ALA A 751 -27.98 -1.44 40.63
N ARG A 752 -26.88 -2.07 40.18
CA ARG A 752 -26.00 -2.84 41.07
C ARG A 752 -25.35 -1.95 42.14
N PHE A 753 -24.93 -0.75 41.75
CA PHE A 753 -24.30 0.21 42.65
C PHE A 753 -25.29 0.78 43.67
N LEU A 754 -26.47 1.22 43.22
CA LEU A 754 -27.49 1.83 44.08
C LEU A 754 -28.21 0.82 44.98
N ALA A 755 -28.32 -0.45 44.57
CA ALA A 755 -28.85 -1.52 45.40
C ALA A 755 -28.03 -1.75 46.68
N ALA A 756 -26.73 -1.41 46.67
CA ALA A 756 -25.86 -1.51 47.85
C ALA A 756 -26.07 -0.38 48.89
N THR A 757 -26.90 0.63 48.59
CA THR A 757 -27.11 1.85 49.41
C THR A 757 -28.51 2.01 50.01
N GLU A 758 -29.34 0.96 50.03
CA GLU A 758 -30.77 0.96 50.40
C GLU A 758 -31.25 2.16 51.26
N THR A 759 -31.95 3.10 50.61
CA THR A 759 -32.78 4.14 51.24
C THR A 759 -34.22 4.04 50.71
N GLN A 760 -35.19 4.53 51.49
CA GLN A 760 -36.63 4.40 51.25
C GLN A 760 -37.15 5.11 49.97
N ASP A 761 -36.39 6.06 49.40
CA ASP A 761 -36.70 6.77 48.15
C ASP A 761 -35.69 6.38 47.06
N SER A 762 -35.88 5.21 46.43
CA SER A 762 -34.97 4.71 45.38
C SER A 762 -35.55 4.92 43.97
N PRO A 763 -34.81 5.58 43.04
CA PRO A 763 -35.27 5.83 41.67
C PRO A 763 -35.38 4.54 40.83
N LEU A 764 -34.89 3.41 41.35
CA LEU A 764 -34.86 2.12 40.67
C LEU A 764 -36.26 1.61 40.26
N SER A 765 -37.30 1.95 41.04
CA SER A 765 -38.67 1.54 40.73
C SER A 765 -39.22 2.24 39.49
N GLU A 766 -38.89 3.52 39.32
CA GLU A 766 -39.25 4.32 38.16
C GLU A 766 -38.45 3.90 36.93
N TRP A 767 -37.13 3.74 37.06
CA TRP A 767 -36.30 3.25 35.96
C TRP A 767 -36.75 1.86 35.47
N LEU A 768 -37.17 0.97 36.37
CA LEU A 768 -37.72 -0.34 36.00
C LEU A 768 -39.05 -0.22 35.24
N ARG A 769 -39.91 0.74 35.61
CA ARG A 769 -41.16 1.02 34.89
C ARG A 769 -40.86 1.49 33.47
N THR A 770 -39.98 2.49 33.33
CA THR A 770 -39.55 3.04 32.04
C THR A 770 -38.89 1.96 31.16
N ALA A 771 -38.01 1.14 31.73
CA ALA A 771 -37.37 0.04 30.98
C ALA A 771 -38.38 -1.01 30.48
N ARG A 772 -39.43 -1.32 31.24
CA ARG A 772 -40.50 -2.24 30.81
C ARG A 772 -41.34 -1.65 29.68
N GLU A 773 -41.62 -0.35 29.75
CA GLU A 773 -42.34 0.37 28.71
C GLU A 773 -41.54 0.40 27.40
N LYS A 774 -40.27 0.80 27.45
CA LYS A 774 -39.38 0.80 26.27
C LYS A 774 -39.21 -0.60 25.69
N ARG A 775 -39.08 -1.65 26.52
CA ARG A 775 -39.06 -3.04 26.03
C ARG A 775 -40.32 -3.40 25.23
N ARG A 776 -41.51 -2.96 25.69
CA ARG A 776 -42.76 -3.22 24.95
C ARG A 776 -42.74 -2.53 23.59
N LEU A 777 -42.33 -1.25 23.54
CA LEU A 777 -42.24 -0.50 22.29
C LEU A 777 -41.20 -1.09 21.33
N MET A 778 -40.03 -1.52 21.83
CA MET A 778 -39.00 -2.17 21.00
C MET A 778 -39.49 -3.50 20.40
N LEU A 779 -40.37 -4.25 21.09
CA LEU A 779 -40.99 -5.44 20.51
C LEU A 779 -41.96 -5.06 19.38
N THR A 780 -42.72 -3.97 19.53
CA THR A 780 -43.57 -3.46 18.46
C THR A 780 -42.76 -3.00 17.25
N LEU A 781 -41.66 -2.28 17.46
CA LEU A 781 -40.74 -1.91 16.37
C LEU A 781 -40.15 -3.16 15.68
N LEU A 782 -39.77 -4.18 16.45
CA LEU A 782 -39.25 -5.44 15.90
C LEU A 782 -40.29 -6.14 15.02
N ASP A 783 -41.56 -6.18 15.47
CA ASP A 783 -42.65 -6.73 14.68
C ASP A 783 -42.86 -5.91 13.39
N ALA A 784 -42.82 -4.57 13.48
CA ALA A 784 -42.95 -3.68 12.31
C ALA A 784 -41.84 -3.84 11.27
N VAL A 785 -40.58 -4.04 11.71
CA VAL A 785 -39.45 -4.35 10.81
C VAL A 785 -39.58 -5.76 10.22
N HIS A 786 -40.07 -6.73 11.00
CA HIS A 786 -40.27 -8.10 10.53
C HIS A 786 -41.35 -8.21 9.45
N ASP A 787 -42.36 -7.35 9.51
CA ASP A 787 -43.47 -7.30 8.56
C ASP A 787 -43.09 -6.61 7.22
N GLN A 788 -41.89 -6.03 7.10
CA GLN A 788 -41.40 -5.44 5.85
C GLN A 788 -41.04 -6.50 4.80
N SER A 789 -41.45 -6.27 3.57
CA SER A 789 -41.15 -7.16 2.44
C SER A 789 -39.76 -6.83 1.90
N LEU A 790 -38.89 -7.84 1.81
CA LEU A 790 -37.60 -7.69 1.15
C LEU A 790 -37.82 -7.66 -0.37
N PRO A 791 -37.26 -6.69 -1.10
CA PRO A 791 -37.30 -6.70 -2.56
C PRO A 791 -36.58 -7.95 -3.09
N GLU A 792 -36.99 -8.41 -4.29
CA GLU A 792 -36.28 -9.49 -4.95
C GLU A 792 -34.83 -9.05 -5.25
N PRO A 793 -33.81 -9.91 -5.04
CA PRO A 793 -32.43 -9.53 -5.26
C PRO A 793 -32.23 -9.14 -6.72
N THR A 794 -32.01 -7.85 -6.97
CA THR A 794 -31.53 -7.35 -8.25
C THR A 794 -30.10 -7.84 -8.44
N GLY A 795 -29.82 -8.40 -9.62
CA GLY A 795 -28.47 -8.81 -10.00
C GLY A 795 -27.59 -7.58 -10.22
N ASP A 796 -27.19 -6.94 -9.12
CA ASP A 796 -26.25 -5.83 -9.17
C ASP A 796 -24.87 -6.32 -9.61
N TYR A 797 -24.12 -5.46 -10.27
CA TYR A 797 -22.81 -5.76 -10.87
C TYR A 797 -21.84 -6.35 -9.84
N ASP A 798 -21.94 -5.94 -8.57
CA ASP A 798 -21.13 -6.48 -7.46
C ASP A 798 -21.44 -7.95 -7.15
N SER A 799 -22.67 -8.42 -7.41
CA SER A 799 -23.05 -9.83 -7.25
C SER A 799 -22.49 -10.73 -8.36
N LEU A 800 -22.10 -10.15 -9.50
CA LEU A 800 -21.45 -10.83 -10.62
C LEU A 800 -19.92 -10.85 -10.50
N VAL A 801 -19.35 -10.09 -9.55
CA VAL A 801 -17.90 -9.90 -9.39
C VAL A 801 -17.29 -10.68 -8.21
N GLU A 802 -18.09 -11.18 -7.26
CA GLU A 802 -17.68 -12.26 -6.33
C GLU A 802 -17.73 -13.66 -6.98
#